data_AF-A0A930B1T9-F1
#
_entry.id   AF-A0A930B1T9-F1
#
_cell.length_a   1.000
_cell.length_b   1.000
_cell.length_c   1.000
_cell.angle_alpha   90.00
_cell.angle_beta   90.00
_cell.angle_gamma   90.00
#
_symmetry.space_group_name_H-M   'P 1'
#
loop_
_entity.id
_entity.type
_entity.pdbx_description
1 polymer ?
#
loop_
_entity_poly.entity_id
_entity_poly.type
_entity_poly.pdbx_seq_one_letter_code
_entity_poly.pdbx_strand_id
1 'polypeptide(L)'
;ALKAGAPENCIQWIEHPSMDATSALMNHPGVSTILATGGNAMVKAAYSCGKPALGVGAGNAPAYIETTADIKQAVNDIAMSKAFDNGMICASEQTVIVDENIYEDVKAEFKHYNVHFCSPKEKKLLETYMFGYTAHSKGVENAKLNGAVAGKPAAWIAEQAGFKVDPQTSILIAELEKPGVQEPLSREKLSPVLAMEKASSVEDGFDKAEATVMLNGIGHTAAIHTRSAELAKKFGERIKACRLIWNSPTTFGGIGNIYNSFIPSLTLGCGSYGHNSVSGNVSAINLINIKKIGKRRNTMQWFKIPSKIYIEQNSITYLRDMREINRAFIVTDRTMVDLGYVSRITEQLAARKNKVQVQLFCDVEPDPSLQTVKKGWELMQAFKPDTIIALGGGSSMDAAKGMWLFYEHPEVDFADLKQKFMDIRKRAFQYPELGKKSHLVCIPTTSGTGSEVSPFAVITDKVNKLKYPLADYSLTPTVAIVDPALVMSLPAQVTADSGMDVLTHACEAYVSVMATDYTDALALKAVQMVFEYLPRAVHYGAKDEEAREKMHNASTMAGMAFANAYLGMCHSMAHKIGAEFHTVHGRTCGTLLPYVIRYNGTKPEKPGLWPKYQYYNADERYCQLAHAIGLKFNTVQEGVEKFAKAVHDLGIEVGMAMNFKSQNVDKKEWEESLEKLAYLSYEDQCSPANPRVPMIKDMIELMRAAYEGTEIHYEQH
;
A
#
# COMPACT_ATOMS: atom_id res chain seq x y z
N ALA A 1 -7.74 -39.61 -29.04
CA ALA A 1 -6.47 -39.25 -28.39
C ALA A 1 -5.27 -39.93 -29.07
N LEU A 2 -5.17 -41.27 -29.05
CA LEU A 2 -4.02 -42.00 -29.60
C LEU A 2 -3.73 -41.71 -31.09
N LYS A 3 -4.76 -41.73 -31.95
CA LYS A 3 -4.63 -41.36 -33.38
C LYS A 3 -4.09 -39.93 -33.62
N ALA A 4 -4.14 -39.06 -32.61
CA ALA A 4 -3.66 -37.69 -32.65
C ALA A 4 -2.32 -37.49 -31.89
N GLY A 5 -1.65 -38.57 -31.50
CA GLY A 5 -0.32 -38.54 -30.87
C GLY A 5 -0.31 -38.45 -29.34
N ALA A 6 -1.45 -38.62 -28.66
CA ALA A 6 -1.46 -38.69 -27.20
C ALA A 6 -0.90 -40.04 -26.70
N PRO A 7 -0.22 -40.08 -25.53
CA PRO A 7 0.29 -41.32 -24.94
C PRO A 7 -0.84 -42.34 -24.64
N GLU A 8 -0.50 -43.62 -24.69
CA GLU A 8 -1.36 -44.69 -24.18
C GLU A 8 -1.65 -44.46 -22.69
N ASN A 9 -2.89 -44.69 -22.26
CA ASN A 9 -3.36 -44.48 -20.87
C ASN A 9 -3.31 -43.04 -20.33
N CYS A 10 -3.19 -42.01 -21.19
CA CYS A 10 -3.28 -40.60 -20.76
C CYS A 10 -4.66 -40.20 -20.21
N ILE A 11 -5.70 -40.95 -20.58
CA ILE A 11 -7.05 -40.85 -20.03
C ILE A 11 -7.43 -42.25 -19.55
N GLN A 12 -7.90 -42.34 -18.31
CA GLN A 12 -8.34 -43.58 -17.67
C GLN A 12 -9.69 -43.35 -17.00
N TRP A 13 -10.46 -44.40 -16.84
CA TRP A 13 -11.76 -44.39 -16.16
C TRP A 13 -11.91 -45.66 -15.34
N ILE A 14 -12.79 -45.62 -14.33
CA ILE A 14 -13.15 -46.79 -13.53
C ILE A 14 -14.25 -47.53 -14.29
N GLU A 15 -13.99 -48.76 -14.77
CA GLU A 15 -14.97 -49.55 -15.53
C GLU A 15 -16.21 -49.93 -14.70
N HIS A 16 -15.99 -50.24 -13.42
CA HIS A 16 -17.05 -50.60 -12.46
C HIS A 16 -17.03 -49.62 -11.28
N PRO A 17 -17.78 -48.50 -11.35
CA PRO A 17 -17.73 -47.47 -10.33
C PRO A 17 -18.31 -47.97 -8.99
N SER A 18 -17.61 -47.68 -7.91
CA SER A 18 -18.06 -47.90 -6.53
C SER A 18 -17.60 -46.76 -5.63
N MET A 19 -18.21 -46.64 -4.44
CA MET A 19 -17.76 -45.67 -3.44
C MET A 19 -16.30 -45.92 -3.03
N ASP A 20 -15.93 -47.19 -2.86
CA ASP A 20 -14.56 -47.59 -2.50
C ASP A 20 -13.55 -47.23 -3.59
N ALA A 21 -13.86 -47.53 -4.85
CA ALA A 21 -12.98 -47.21 -5.98
C ALA A 21 -12.80 -45.69 -6.16
N THR A 22 -13.89 -44.92 -6.04
CA THR A 22 -13.85 -43.45 -6.13
C THR A 22 -13.07 -42.86 -4.97
N SER A 23 -13.30 -43.34 -3.74
CA SER A 23 -12.57 -42.91 -2.56
C SER A 23 -11.08 -43.24 -2.66
N ALA A 24 -10.73 -44.43 -3.13
CA ALA A 24 -9.34 -44.82 -3.37
C ALA A 24 -8.67 -43.91 -4.41
N LEU A 25 -9.35 -43.60 -5.53
CA LEU A 25 -8.82 -42.70 -6.56
C LEU A 25 -8.61 -41.27 -6.02
N MET A 26 -9.62 -40.71 -5.35
CA MET A 26 -9.51 -39.37 -4.76
C MET A 26 -8.36 -39.28 -3.77
N ASN A 27 -8.13 -40.32 -2.97
CA ASN A 27 -7.05 -40.35 -1.97
C ASN A 27 -5.69 -40.82 -2.55
N HIS A 28 -5.64 -41.35 -3.78
CA HIS A 28 -4.42 -41.93 -4.36
C HIS A 28 -3.27 -40.91 -4.49
N PRO A 29 -2.04 -41.17 -4.02
CA PRO A 29 -0.96 -40.18 -3.99
C PRO A 29 -0.61 -39.58 -5.36
N GLY A 30 -0.84 -40.29 -6.46
CA GLY A 30 -0.61 -39.81 -7.83
C GLY A 30 -1.63 -38.79 -8.36
N VAL A 31 -2.75 -38.56 -7.68
CA VAL A 31 -3.75 -37.56 -8.10
C VAL A 31 -3.38 -36.19 -7.53
N SER A 32 -3.11 -35.22 -8.41
CA SER A 32 -2.68 -33.86 -8.04
C SER A 32 -3.84 -32.87 -7.84
N THR A 33 -4.97 -33.08 -8.51
CA THR A 33 -6.16 -32.25 -8.39
C THR A 33 -7.42 -33.07 -8.66
N ILE A 34 -8.55 -32.62 -8.11
CA ILE A 34 -9.85 -33.28 -8.29
C ILE A 34 -10.81 -32.27 -8.91
N LEU A 35 -11.30 -32.57 -10.10
CA LEU A 35 -12.42 -31.86 -10.72
C LEU A 35 -13.70 -32.66 -10.44
N ALA A 36 -14.52 -32.17 -9.51
CA ALA A 36 -15.69 -32.88 -9.01
C ALA A 36 -16.99 -32.19 -9.45
N THR A 37 -17.82 -32.90 -10.20
CA THR A 37 -19.17 -32.48 -10.56
C THR A 37 -20.19 -33.39 -9.90
N GLY A 38 -21.21 -32.84 -9.25
CA GLY A 38 -22.29 -33.61 -8.65
C GLY A 38 -22.90 -32.92 -7.43
N GLY A 39 -23.72 -33.65 -6.67
CA GLY A 39 -24.35 -33.10 -5.47
C GLY A 39 -23.34 -32.72 -4.37
N ASN A 40 -23.81 -31.96 -3.38
CA ASN A 40 -23.01 -31.43 -2.27
C ASN A 40 -22.14 -32.47 -1.54
N ALA A 41 -22.57 -33.74 -1.49
CA ALA A 41 -21.80 -34.82 -0.87
C ALA A 41 -20.50 -35.13 -1.64
N MET A 42 -20.52 -35.14 -2.97
CA MET A 42 -19.33 -35.37 -3.81
C MET A 42 -18.35 -34.20 -3.68
N VAL A 43 -18.86 -32.96 -3.75
CA VAL A 43 -18.05 -31.76 -3.55
C VAL A 43 -17.38 -31.78 -2.18
N LYS A 44 -18.14 -32.07 -1.12
CA LYS A 44 -17.61 -32.18 0.24
C LYS A 44 -16.52 -33.25 0.32
N ALA A 45 -16.73 -34.42 -0.27
CA ALA A 45 -15.73 -35.49 -0.29
C ALA A 45 -14.45 -35.09 -1.03
N ALA A 46 -14.57 -34.45 -2.19
CA ALA A 46 -13.45 -33.96 -2.98
C ALA A 46 -12.59 -32.93 -2.22
N TYR A 47 -13.21 -31.98 -1.51
CA TYR A 47 -12.46 -31.03 -0.67
C TYR A 47 -11.91 -31.67 0.62
N SER A 48 -12.59 -32.69 1.16
CA SER A 48 -12.22 -33.32 2.43
C SER A 48 -11.05 -34.31 2.32
N CYS A 49 -10.66 -34.74 1.11
CA CYS A 49 -9.55 -35.66 0.90
C CYS A 49 -8.16 -34.97 0.96
N GLY A 50 -8.10 -33.68 1.30
CA GLY A 50 -6.84 -32.94 1.50
C GLY A 50 -6.13 -32.51 0.21
N LYS A 51 -6.78 -32.60 -0.95
CA LYS A 51 -6.21 -32.22 -2.25
C LYS A 51 -6.86 -30.97 -2.81
N PRO A 52 -6.16 -30.21 -3.68
CA PRO A 52 -6.78 -29.12 -4.42
C PRO A 52 -7.97 -29.65 -5.24
N ALA A 53 -9.17 -29.20 -4.90
CA ALA A 53 -10.40 -29.60 -5.56
C ALA A 53 -11.08 -28.41 -6.22
N LEU A 54 -11.72 -28.69 -7.35
CA LEU A 54 -12.60 -27.82 -8.11
C LEU A 54 -13.97 -28.50 -8.12
N GLY A 55 -14.75 -28.28 -7.06
CA GLY A 55 -16.09 -28.82 -6.97
C GLY A 55 -17.10 -27.95 -7.72
N VAL A 56 -18.25 -28.54 -8.07
CA VAL A 56 -19.47 -27.82 -8.48
C VAL A 56 -20.64 -28.42 -7.72
N GLY A 57 -21.37 -27.57 -6.98
CA GLY A 57 -22.51 -27.98 -6.15
C GLY A 57 -23.84 -27.98 -6.91
N ALA A 58 -24.92 -28.23 -6.18
CA ALA A 58 -26.29 -28.22 -6.68
C ALA A 58 -26.74 -26.83 -7.18
N GLY A 59 -27.72 -26.81 -8.08
CA GLY A 59 -28.33 -25.61 -8.64
C GLY A 59 -29.84 -25.54 -8.36
N ASN A 60 -30.30 -24.45 -7.77
CA ASN A 60 -31.73 -24.14 -7.62
C ASN A 60 -32.00 -22.75 -8.20
N ALA A 61 -31.96 -22.64 -9.54
CA ALA A 61 -31.97 -21.35 -10.22
C ALA A 61 -33.39 -20.74 -10.26
N PRO A 62 -33.65 -19.57 -9.63
CA PRO A 62 -34.87 -18.82 -9.86
C PRO A 62 -34.76 -17.97 -11.13
N ALA A 63 -35.89 -17.72 -11.78
CA ALA A 63 -36.05 -16.71 -12.81
C ALA A 63 -37.17 -15.74 -12.41
N TYR A 64 -36.82 -14.49 -12.16
CA TYR A 64 -37.79 -13.44 -11.83
C TYR A 64 -38.21 -12.67 -13.08
N ILE A 65 -39.51 -12.63 -13.39
CA ILE A 65 -40.10 -11.87 -14.48
C ILE A 65 -40.79 -10.64 -13.88
N GLU A 66 -40.14 -9.49 -14.05
CA GLU A 66 -40.63 -8.20 -13.59
C GLU A 66 -41.59 -7.58 -14.62
N THR A 67 -42.52 -6.75 -14.16
CA THR A 67 -43.64 -6.17 -14.92
C THR A 67 -43.24 -5.58 -16.28
N THR A 68 -42.05 -4.94 -16.40
CA THR A 68 -41.61 -4.35 -17.68
C THR A 68 -40.99 -5.34 -18.67
N ALA A 69 -40.85 -6.62 -18.31
CA ALA A 69 -40.21 -7.64 -19.14
C ALA A 69 -40.94 -7.85 -20.48
N ASP A 70 -40.20 -8.38 -21.46
CA ASP A 70 -40.82 -8.95 -22.66
C ASP A 70 -41.33 -10.37 -22.32
N ILE A 71 -42.64 -10.49 -22.12
CA ILE A 71 -43.29 -11.74 -21.68
C ILE A 71 -43.01 -12.89 -22.65
N LYS A 72 -43.07 -12.63 -23.97
CA LYS A 72 -42.87 -13.68 -24.98
C LYS A 72 -41.45 -14.19 -24.95
N GLN A 73 -40.47 -13.28 -24.88
CA GLN A 73 -39.07 -13.67 -24.75
C GLN A 73 -38.83 -14.42 -23.44
N ALA A 74 -39.29 -13.89 -22.30
CA ALA A 74 -39.06 -14.49 -20.99
C ALA A 74 -39.64 -15.92 -20.91
N VAL A 75 -40.87 -16.11 -21.39
CA VAL A 75 -41.52 -17.44 -21.40
C VAL A 75 -40.84 -18.38 -22.38
N ASN A 76 -40.48 -17.91 -23.58
CA ASN A 76 -39.72 -18.70 -24.55
C ASN A 76 -38.40 -19.19 -23.95
N ASP A 77 -37.65 -18.29 -23.31
CA ASP A 77 -36.35 -18.57 -22.72
C ASP A 77 -36.47 -19.62 -21.61
N ILE A 78 -37.40 -19.42 -20.67
CA ILE A 78 -37.63 -20.35 -19.56
C ILE A 78 -38.14 -21.70 -20.06
N ALA A 79 -39.10 -21.71 -20.99
CA ALA A 79 -39.65 -22.96 -21.53
C ALA A 79 -38.59 -23.76 -22.29
N MET A 80 -37.79 -23.09 -23.14
CA MET A 80 -36.69 -23.70 -23.87
C MET A 80 -35.62 -24.24 -22.91
N SER A 81 -35.22 -23.45 -21.93
CA SER A 81 -34.21 -23.82 -20.95
C SER A 81 -34.64 -25.01 -20.09
N LYS A 82 -35.90 -25.04 -19.65
CA LYS A 82 -36.43 -26.11 -18.80
C LYS A 82 -36.77 -27.38 -19.56
N ALA A 83 -37.19 -27.28 -20.81
CA ALA A 83 -37.47 -28.44 -21.66
C ALA A 83 -36.18 -29.07 -22.24
N PHE A 84 -35.12 -28.28 -22.39
CA PHE A 84 -33.83 -28.78 -22.90
C PHE A 84 -33.26 -29.86 -21.98
N ASP A 85 -32.92 -31.02 -22.58
CA ASP A 85 -32.49 -32.23 -21.86
C ASP A 85 -33.41 -32.58 -20.67
N ASN A 86 -34.72 -32.34 -20.83
CA ASN A 86 -35.75 -32.48 -19.79
C ASN A 86 -35.37 -31.80 -18.47
N GLY A 87 -34.69 -30.65 -18.50
CA GLY A 87 -34.36 -29.88 -17.31
C GLY A 87 -33.30 -30.55 -16.43
N MET A 88 -32.52 -31.49 -16.97
CA MET A 88 -31.45 -32.20 -16.26
C MET A 88 -30.23 -31.31 -15.96
N ILE A 89 -30.05 -30.22 -16.71
CA ILE A 89 -28.93 -29.30 -16.51
C ILE A 89 -29.10 -28.53 -15.20
N CYS A 90 -28.06 -28.49 -14.37
CA CYS A 90 -28.07 -27.87 -13.03
C CYS A 90 -28.37 -26.36 -13.05
N ALA A 91 -28.07 -25.68 -14.16
CA ALA A 91 -28.39 -24.27 -14.33
C ALA A 91 -29.86 -24.02 -14.72
N SER A 92 -30.62 -25.05 -15.13
CA SER A 92 -32.01 -24.87 -15.57
C SER A 92 -32.90 -24.27 -14.48
N GLU A 93 -33.89 -23.47 -14.89
CA GLU A 93 -34.82 -22.80 -14.00
C GLU A 93 -35.60 -23.84 -13.19
N GLN A 94 -35.58 -23.68 -11.88
CA GLN A 94 -36.32 -24.54 -10.96
C GLN A 94 -37.59 -23.85 -10.46
N THR A 95 -37.58 -22.52 -10.43
CA THR A 95 -38.69 -21.67 -10.00
C THR A 95 -38.78 -20.45 -10.92
N VAL A 96 -39.97 -20.13 -11.40
CA VAL A 96 -40.29 -18.86 -12.04
C VAL A 96 -41.11 -18.01 -11.08
N ILE A 97 -40.68 -16.77 -10.86
CA ILE A 97 -41.33 -15.80 -9.98
C ILE A 97 -41.84 -14.68 -10.88
N VAL A 98 -43.12 -14.35 -10.80
CA VAL A 98 -43.75 -13.42 -11.75
C VAL A 98 -44.54 -12.36 -11.00
N ASP A 99 -44.34 -11.10 -11.38
CA ASP A 99 -45.13 -9.99 -10.84
C ASP A 99 -46.64 -10.20 -11.05
N GLU A 100 -47.43 -9.87 -10.03
CA GLU A 100 -48.88 -10.08 -10.02
C GLU A 100 -49.60 -9.46 -11.22
N ASN A 101 -49.11 -8.31 -11.70
CA ASN A 101 -49.69 -7.54 -12.81
C ASN A 101 -49.63 -8.28 -14.16
N ILE A 102 -48.65 -9.16 -14.35
CA ILE A 102 -48.41 -9.89 -15.61
C ILE A 102 -48.56 -11.41 -15.42
N TYR A 103 -48.98 -11.86 -14.24
CA TYR A 103 -49.02 -13.27 -13.88
C TYR A 103 -49.91 -14.12 -14.81
N GLU A 104 -51.12 -13.64 -15.10
CA GLU A 104 -52.05 -14.36 -15.99
C GLU A 104 -51.61 -14.33 -17.46
N ASP A 105 -50.98 -13.24 -17.90
CA ASP A 105 -50.41 -13.13 -19.26
C ASP A 105 -49.27 -14.13 -19.47
N VAL A 106 -48.38 -14.25 -18.48
CA VAL A 106 -47.30 -15.25 -18.46
C VAL A 106 -47.87 -16.67 -18.47
N LYS A 107 -48.93 -16.95 -17.69
CA LYS A 107 -49.61 -18.25 -17.71
C LYS A 107 -50.23 -18.57 -19.07
N ALA A 108 -50.84 -17.58 -19.72
CA ALA A 108 -51.41 -17.74 -21.05
C ALA A 108 -50.32 -18.07 -22.08
N GLU A 109 -49.19 -17.37 -22.03
CA GLU A 109 -48.07 -17.61 -22.94
C GLU A 109 -47.43 -19.00 -22.72
N PHE A 110 -47.28 -19.47 -21.47
CA PHE A 110 -46.76 -20.82 -21.19
C PHE A 110 -47.61 -21.92 -21.84
N LYS A 111 -48.93 -21.75 -21.95
CA LYS A 111 -49.80 -22.73 -22.61
C LYS A 111 -49.47 -22.90 -24.10
N HIS A 112 -48.87 -21.89 -24.74
CA HIS A 112 -48.42 -21.98 -26.14
C HIS A 112 -47.33 -23.05 -26.34
N TYR A 113 -46.58 -23.37 -25.29
CA TYR A 113 -45.45 -24.30 -25.32
C TYR A 113 -45.80 -25.71 -24.81
N ASN A 114 -47.07 -26.11 -24.85
CA ASN A 114 -47.57 -27.39 -24.32
C ASN A 114 -47.21 -27.61 -22.83
N VAL A 115 -47.31 -26.54 -22.03
CA VAL A 115 -47.09 -26.62 -20.58
C VAL A 115 -48.39 -26.94 -19.86
N HIS A 116 -48.34 -27.94 -18.95
CA HIS A 116 -49.49 -28.32 -18.13
C HIS A 116 -49.39 -27.67 -16.74
N PHE A 117 -50.43 -26.93 -16.35
CA PHE A 117 -50.56 -26.37 -15.01
C PHE A 117 -51.25 -27.37 -14.09
N CYS A 118 -50.52 -27.87 -13.09
CA CYS A 118 -51.00 -28.89 -12.18
C CYS A 118 -52.10 -28.36 -11.26
N SER A 119 -53.21 -29.09 -11.16
CA SER A 119 -54.23 -28.85 -10.14
C SER A 119 -53.69 -29.12 -8.73
N PRO A 120 -54.33 -28.63 -7.65
CA PRO A 120 -53.90 -28.92 -6.28
C PRO A 120 -53.82 -30.42 -5.94
N LYS A 121 -54.61 -31.26 -6.62
CA LYS A 121 -54.55 -32.73 -6.47
C LYS A 121 -53.32 -33.31 -7.18
N GLU A 122 -53.05 -32.86 -8.40
CA GLU A 122 -51.88 -33.28 -9.19
C GLU A 122 -50.57 -32.82 -8.53
N LYS A 123 -50.54 -31.59 -7.98
CA LYS A 123 -49.40 -31.07 -7.19
C LYS A 123 -49.04 -32.04 -6.06
N LYS A 124 -50.01 -32.47 -5.24
CA LYS A 124 -49.77 -33.42 -4.13
C LYS A 124 -49.24 -34.78 -4.59
N LEU A 125 -49.72 -35.27 -5.73
CA LEU A 125 -49.23 -36.52 -6.34
C LEU A 125 -47.77 -36.37 -6.79
N LEU A 126 -47.43 -35.25 -7.43
CA LEU A 126 -46.05 -34.93 -7.82
C LEU A 126 -45.12 -34.82 -6.61
N GLU A 127 -45.51 -34.09 -5.57
CA GLU A 127 -44.74 -33.96 -4.33
C GLU A 127 -44.43 -35.33 -3.71
N THR A 128 -45.46 -36.17 -3.60
CA THR A 128 -45.33 -37.52 -3.02
C THR A 128 -44.40 -38.40 -3.84
N TYR A 129 -44.51 -38.38 -5.18
CA TYR A 129 -43.67 -39.22 -6.04
C TYR A 129 -42.22 -38.72 -6.14
N MET A 130 -42.03 -37.41 -6.28
CA MET A 130 -40.70 -36.81 -6.49
C MET A 130 -39.91 -36.69 -5.20
N PHE A 131 -40.56 -36.49 -4.06
CA PHE A 131 -39.88 -36.20 -2.80
C PHE A 131 -40.29 -37.09 -1.62
N GLY A 132 -41.38 -37.86 -1.74
CA GLY A 132 -41.89 -38.74 -0.68
C GLY A 132 -42.74 -38.04 0.38
N TYR A 133 -42.91 -36.73 0.27
CA TYR A 133 -43.62 -35.88 1.23
C TYR A 133 -44.51 -34.91 0.50
N THR A 134 -45.61 -34.48 1.13
CA THR A 134 -46.47 -33.40 0.64
C THR A 134 -46.13 -32.09 1.34
N ALA A 135 -46.49 -30.96 0.74
CA ALA A 135 -46.28 -29.64 1.33
C ALA A 135 -46.85 -29.56 2.76
N HIS A 136 -46.07 -28.98 3.67
CA HIS A 136 -46.39 -28.82 5.10
C HIS A 136 -46.64 -30.12 5.89
N SER A 137 -46.26 -31.28 5.34
CA SER A 137 -46.35 -32.55 6.08
C SER A 137 -45.23 -32.70 7.11
N LYS A 138 -45.48 -33.49 8.16
CA LYS A 138 -44.48 -33.75 9.21
C LYS A 138 -43.27 -34.48 8.61
N GLY A 139 -42.08 -33.91 8.77
CA GLY A 139 -40.83 -34.50 8.29
C GLY A 139 -40.39 -34.05 6.89
N VAL A 140 -41.12 -33.14 6.24
CA VAL A 140 -40.84 -32.62 4.89
C VAL A 140 -39.45 -31.98 4.74
N GLU A 141 -38.81 -31.58 5.84
CA GLU A 141 -37.42 -31.13 5.87
C GLU A 141 -36.43 -32.21 5.39
N ASN A 142 -36.80 -33.49 5.52
CA ASN A 142 -35.99 -34.63 5.10
C ASN A 142 -36.28 -35.09 3.66
N ALA A 143 -37.17 -34.41 2.93
CA ALA A 143 -37.49 -34.81 1.57
C ALA A 143 -36.25 -34.73 0.67
N LYS A 144 -36.03 -35.78 -0.11
CA LYS A 144 -34.93 -35.91 -1.06
C LYS A 144 -35.52 -36.23 -2.41
N LEU A 145 -34.94 -35.65 -3.46
CA LEU A 145 -35.36 -35.94 -4.82
C LEU A 145 -35.21 -37.44 -5.12
N ASN A 146 -36.26 -38.03 -5.65
CA ASN A 146 -36.26 -39.38 -6.19
C ASN A 146 -35.36 -39.41 -7.44
N GLY A 147 -34.20 -40.07 -7.35
CA GLY A 147 -33.22 -40.12 -8.42
C GLY A 147 -33.74 -40.70 -9.75
N ALA A 148 -34.84 -41.46 -9.73
CA ALA A 148 -35.47 -41.99 -10.94
C ALA A 148 -36.12 -40.90 -11.83
N VAL A 149 -36.37 -39.71 -11.26
CA VAL A 149 -37.07 -38.59 -11.93
C VAL A 149 -36.15 -37.76 -12.81
N ALA A 150 -34.85 -37.70 -12.49
CA ALA A 150 -33.91 -36.81 -13.18
C ALA A 150 -33.84 -37.11 -14.69
N GLY A 151 -33.98 -36.08 -15.52
CA GLY A 151 -33.93 -36.16 -16.99
C GLY A 151 -35.09 -36.91 -17.65
N LYS A 152 -36.15 -37.28 -16.90
CA LYS A 152 -37.33 -37.96 -17.47
C LYS A 152 -38.31 -36.97 -18.11
N PRO A 153 -39.03 -37.35 -19.18
CA PRO A 153 -40.05 -36.49 -19.79
C PRO A 153 -41.22 -36.18 -18.84
N ALA A 154 -41.83 -35.01 -19.00
CA ALA A 154 -42.96 -34.54 -18.18
C ALA A 154 -44.14 -35.53 -18.13
N ALA A 155 -44.56 -36.07 -19.29
CA ALA A 155 -45.65 -37.03 -19.37
C ALA A 155 -45.39 -38.32 -18.58
N TRP A 156 -44.13 -38.79 -18.59
CA TRP A 156 -43.73 -39.97 -17.82
C TRP A 156 -43.79 -39.70 -16.32
N ILE A 157 -43.31 -38.54 -15.86
CA ILE A 157 -43.36 -38.15 -14.45
C ILE A 157 -44.81 -38.08 -13.96
N ALA A 158 -45.71 -37.48 -14.75
CA ALA A 158 -47.13 -37.43 -14.43
C ALA A 158 -47.74 -38.84 -14.28
N GLU A 159 -47.46 -39.73 -15.24
CA GLU A 159 -47.96 -41.12 -15.20
C GLU A 159 -47.49 -41.86 -13.96
N GLN A 160 -46.21 -41.75 -13.61
CA GLN A 160 -45.66 -42.38 -12.41
C GLN A 160 -46.18 -41.76 -11.10
N ALA A 161 -46.49 -40.47 -11.11
CA ALA A 161 -47.14 -39.79 -9.99
C ALA A 161 -48.64 -40.16 -9.86
N GLY A 162 -49.25 -40.76 -10.88
CA GLY A 162 -50.62 -41.28 -10.84
C GLY A 162 -51.66 -40.40 -11.53
N PHE A 163 -51.27 -39.53 -12.46
CA PHE A 163 -52.19 -38.76 -13.31
C PHE A 163 -51.73 -38.75 -14.77
N LYS A 164 -52.60 -38.35 -15.70
CA LYS A 164 -52.29 -38.33 -17.14
C LYS A 164 -52.34 -36.92 -17.69
N VAL A 165 -51.36 -36.59 -18.51
CA VAL A 165 -51.27 -35.34 -19.30
C VAL A 165 -51.10 -35.70 -20.78
N ASP A 166 -51.16 -34.71 -21.66
CA ASP A 166 -50.87 -34.93 -23.08
C ASP A 166 -49.44 -35.48 -23.26
N PRO A 167 -49.20 -36.53 -24.07
CA PRO A 167 -47.86 -37.04 -24.34
C PRO A 167 -46.86 -36.00 -24.87
N GLN A 168 -47.34 -34.92 -25.50
CA GLN A 168 -46.54 -33.79 -25.99
C GLN A 168 -46.28 -32.71 -24.94
N THR A 169 -46.76 -32.90 -23.69
CA THR A 169 -46.51 -31.98 -22.59
C THR A 169 -45.01 -31.82 -22.37
N SER A 170 -44.50 -30.59 -22.47
CA SER A 170 -43.08 -30.28 -22.36
C SER A 170 -42.65 -30.04 -20.90
N ILE A 171 -43.49 -29.38 -20.11
CA ILE A 171 -43.22 -28.93 -18.73
C ILE A 171 -44.47 -29.12 -17.87
N LEU A 172 -44.27 -29.50 -16.61
CA LEU A 172 -45.29 -29.46 -15.56
C LEU A 172 -45.05 -28.25 -14.66
N ILE A 173 -46.00 -27.31 -14.59
CA ILE A 173 -45.93 -26.18 -13.65
C ILE A 173 -46.78 -26.47 -12.41
N ALA A 174 -46.18 -26.32 -11.24
CA ALA A 174 -46.88 -26.35 -9.95
C ALA A 174 -46.83 -24.96 -9.29
N GLU A 175 -47.99 -24.41 -8.95
CA GLU A 175 -48.08 -23.10 -8.29
C GLU A 175 -47.75 -23.23 -6.79
N LEU A 176 -46.85 -22.36 -6.30
CA LEU A 176 -46.43 -22.27 -4.90
C LEU A 176 -46.71 -20.86 -4.37
N GLU A 177 -46.98 -20.74 -3.06
CA GLU A 177 -47.15 -19.43 -2.42
C GLU A 177 -45.80 -18.78 -2.10
N LYS A 178 -44.84 -19.56 -1.61
CA LYS A 178 -43.51 -19.10 -1.21
C LYS A 178 -42.48 -20.25 -1.29
N PRO A 179 -41.21 -19.98 -1.63
CA PRO A 179 -40.19 -21.02 -1.64
C PRO A 179 -39.75 -21.33 -0.21
N GLY A 180 -39.42 -22.60 0.06
CA GLY A 180 -38.96 -22.99 1.38
C GLY A 180 -38.96 -24.50 1.62
N VAL A 181 -38.33 -24.89 2.73
CA VAL A 181 -38.17 -26.30 3.14
C VAL A 181 -39.51 -27.04 3.28
N GLN A 182 -40.59 -26.30 3.56
CA GLN A 182 -41.95 -26.84 3.72
C GLN A 182 -42.65 -27.15 2.38
N GLU A 183 -42.13 -26.63 1.26
CA GLU A 183 -42.65 -26.80 -0.10
C GLU A 183 -41.62 -27.60 -0.91
N PRO A 184 -41.74 -28.94 -1.00
CA PRO A 184 -40.66 -29.78 -1.56
C PRO A 184 -40.39 -29.49 -3.04
N LEU A 185 -41.40 -29.05 -3.80
CA LEU A 185 -41.23 -28.62 -5.20
C LEU A 185 -40.45 -27.32 -5.37
N SER A 186 -40.13 -26.58 -4.29
CA SER A 186 -39.24 -25.42 -4.35
C SER A 186 -37.75 -25.78 -4.36
N ARG A 187 -37.40 -27.06 -4.17
CA ARG A 187 -36.01 -27.57 -4.26
C ARG A 187 -35.57 -27.78 -5.71
N GLU A 188 -34.29 -28.12 -5.88
CA GLU A 188 -33.74 -28.59 -7.16
C GLU A 188 -34.43 -29.89 -7.60
N LYS A 189 -34.88 -29.94 -8.86
CA LYS A 189 -35.71 -31.05 -9.40
C LYS A 189 -35.07 -31.82 -10.56
N LEU A 190 -34.07 -31.25 -11.23
CA LEU A 190 -33.34 -31.83 -12.39
C LEU A 190 -34.26 -32.54 -13.42
N SER A 191 -35.44 -31.99 -13.63
CA SER A 191 -36.54 -32.57 -14.41
C SER A 191 -37.37 -31.43 -15.02
N PRO A 192 -38.30 -31.69 -15.96
CA PRO A 192 -39.11 -30.65 -16.58
C PRO A 192 -40.30 -30.22 -15.70
N VAL A 193 -40.13 -30.26 -14.37
CA VAL A 193 -41.08 -29.74 -13.39
C VAL A 193 -40.59 -28.37 -12.92
N LEU A 194 -41.44 -27.34 -13.06
CA LEU A 194 -41.13 -25.95 -12.75
C LEU A 194 -42.09 -25.44 -11.67
N ALA A 195 -41.56 -24.82 -10.62
CA ALA A 195 -42.39 -24.10 -9.65
C ALA A 195 -42.75 -22.73 -10.20
N MET A 196 -43.97 -22.26 -9.99
CA MET A 196 -44.39 -20.89 -10.36
C MET A 196 -44.94 -20.16 -9.14
N GLU A 197 -44.46 -18.94 -8.93
CA GLU A 197 -44.77 -18.10 -7.77
C GLU A 197 -45.21 -16.71 -8.21
N LYS A 198 -46.15 -16.12 -7.45
CA LYS A 198 -46.65 -14.77 -7.68
C LYS A 198 -45.94 -13.78 -6.77
N ALA A 199 -45.35 -12.72 -7.31
CA ALA A 199 -44.73 -11.63 -6.56
C ALA A 199 -45.66 -10.40 -6.49
N SER A 200 -45.85 -9.87 -5.29
CA SER A 200 -46.69 -8.68 -5.04
C SER A 200 -45.96 -7.35 -5.32
N SER A 201 -44.63 -7.39 -5.38
CA SER A 201 -43.77 -6.25 -5.66
C SER A 201 -42.38 -6.71 -6.10
N VAL A 202 -41.56 -5.80 -6.61
CA VAL A 202 -40.16 -6.07 -6.94
C VAL A 202 -39.37 -6.59 -5.73
N GLU A 203 -39.60 -6.02 -4.55
CA GLU A 203 -38.94 -6.48 -3.32
C GLU A 203 -39.37 -7.89 -2.93
N ASP A 204 -40.65 -8.24 -3.06
CA ASP A 204 -41.13 -9.60 -2.83
C ASP A 204 -40.58 -10.59 -3.88
N GLY A 205 -40.43 -10.15 -5.13
CA GLY A 205 -39.75 -10.92 -6.18
C GLY A 205 -38.29 -11.21 -5.83
N PHE A 206 -37.58 -10.20 -5.31
CA PHE A 206 -36.20 -10.34 -4.84
C PHE A 206 -36.10 -11.25 -3.61
N ASP A 207 -37.00 -11.11 -2.63
CA ASP A 207 -37.08 -11.97 -1.44
C ASP A 207 -37.26 -13.44 -1.82
N LYS A 208 -38.17 -13.73 -2.77
CA LYS A 208 -38.45 -15.08 -3.25
C LYS A 208 -37.28 -15.66 -4.04
N ALA A 209 -36.66 -14.86 -4.90
CA ALA A 209 -35.47 -15.29 -5.63
C ALA A 209 -34.30 -15.59 -4.69
N GLU A 210 -34.08 -14.73 -3.69
CA GLU A 210 -33.05 -14.93 -2.67
C GLU A 210 -33.33 -16.20 -1.86
N ALA A 211 -34.56 -16.39 -1.38
CA ALA A 211 -34.96 -17.58 -0.64
C ALA A 211 -34.78 -18.87 -1.47
N THR A 212 -35.08 -18.84 -2.77
CA THR A 212 -34.87 -19.97 -3.69
C THR A 212 -33.39 -20.30 -3.83
N VAL A 213 -32.54 -19.30 -4.08
CA VAL A 213 -31.09 -19.51 -4.17
C VAL A 213 -30.52 -20.04 -2.85
N MET A 214 -30.92 -19.47 -1.72
CA MET A 214 -30.48 -19.94 -0.41
C MET A 214 -30.90 -21.39 -0.12
N LEU A 215 -31.99 -21.86 -0.76
CA LEU A 215 -32.45 -23.24 -0.72
C LEU A 215 -31.78 -24.06 -1.82
N ASN A 216 -30.63 -24.66 -1.54
CA ASN A 216 -29.92 -25.60 -2.43
C ASN A 216 -29.37 -25.03 -3.76
N GLY A 217 -29.39 -23.70 -3.98
CA GLY A 217 -28.84 -23.06 -5.19
C GLY A 217 -27.72 -22.05 -4.94
N ILE A 218 -27.23 -21.96 -3.70
CA ILE A 218 -26.36 -20.88 -3.25
C ILE A 218 -25.06 -20.83 -4.08
N GLY A 219 -24.78 -19.66 -4.66
CA GLY A 219 -23.65 -19.44 -5.55
C GLY A 219 -23.81 -19.96 -6.98
N HIS A 220 -24.86 -20.70 -7.31
CA HIS A 220 -24.98 -21.34 -8.63
C HIS A 220 -25.41 -20.36 -9.74
N THR A 221 -26.71 -20.10 -9.93
CA THR A 221 -27.23 -19.26 -11.02
C THR A 221 -28.59 -18.68 -10.63
N ALA A 222 -28.90 -17.48 -11.11
CA ALA A 222 -30.22 -16.89 -11.04
C ALA A 222 -30.48 -16.00 -12.27
N ALA A 223 -31.74 -15.83 -12.65
CA ALA A 223 -32.15 -14.98 -13.76
C ALA A 223 -33.11 -13.88 -13.34
N ILE A 224 -33.04 -12.76 -14.07
CA ILE A 224 -34.04 -11.71 -14.07
C ILE A 224 -34.40 -11.35 -15.52
N HIS A 225 -35.69 -11.26 -15.80
CA HIS A 225 -36.24 -10.72 -17.03
C HIS A 225 -36.85 -9.35 -16.71
N THR A 226 -36.28 -8.29 -17.29
CA THR A 226 -36.70 -6.89 -17.09
C THR A 226 -36.13 -6.00 -18.19
N ARG A 227 -36.81 -4.90 -18.54
CA ARG A 227 -36.23 -3.87 -19.41
C ARG A 227 -35.34 -2.88 -18.64
N SER A 228 -35.40 -2.89 -17.31
CA SER A 228 -34.65 -1.97 -16.45
C SER A 228 -33.25 -2.50 -16.12
N ALA A 229 -32.23 -1.84 -16.66
CA ALA A 229 -30.82 -2.13 -16.32
C ALA A 229 -30.53 -1.88 -14.83
N GLU A 230 -31.19 -0.89 -14.21
CA GLU A 230 -31.02 -0.59 -12.78
C GLU A 230 -31.55 -1.73 -11.91
N LEU A 231 -32.71 -2.31 -12.25
CA LEU A 231 -33.27 -3.46 -11.52
C LEU A 231 -32.41 -4.70 -11.70
N ALA A 232 -31.92 -4.96 -12.92
CA ALA A 232 -30.99 -6.07 -13.16
C ALA A 232 -29.70 -5.94 -12.31
N LYS A 233 -29.16 -4.72 -12.17
CA LYS A 233 -28.02 -4.45 -11.30
C LYS A 233 -28.34 -4.69 -9.82
N LYS A 234 -29.45 -4.14 -9.32
CA LYS A 234 -29.89 -4.32 -7.92
C LYS A 234 -30.13 -5.81 -7.59
N PHE A 235 -30.73 -6.55 -8.52
CA PHE A 235 -30.89 -8.00 -8.41
C PHE A 235 -29.53 -8.70 -8.27
N GLY A 236 -28.55 -8.32 -9.11
CA GLY A 236 -27.21 -8.90 -9.05
C GLY A 236 -26.40 -8.55 -7.81
N GLU A 237 -26.61 -7.38 -7.21
CA GLU A 237 -25.98 -6.99 -5.93
C GLU A 237 -26.56 -7.78 -4.74
N ARG A 238 -27.84 -8.15 -4.81
CA ARG A 238 -28.57 -8.82 -3.72
C ARG A 238 -28.47 -10.33 -3.75
N ILE A 239 -28.69 -10.95 -4.91
CA ILE A 239 -28.83 -12.40 -5.02
C ILE A 239 -27.46 -13.09 -4.98
N LYS A 240 -27.30 -14.02 -4.03
CA LYS A 240 -26.04 -14.76 -3.81
C LYS A 240 -25.84 -15.89 -4.82
N ALA A 241 -25.80 -15.57 -6.10
CA ALA A 241 -25.42 -16.46 -7.19
C ALA A 241 -24.16 -15.94 -7.89
N CYS A 242 -23.31 -16.82 -8.44
CA CYS A 242 -22.12 -16.38 -9.16
C CYS A 242 -22.39 -16.07 -10.64
N ARG A 243 -23.53 -16.50 -11.17
CA ARG A 243 -24.00 -16.23 -12.53
C ARG A 243 -25.38 -15.60 -12.47
N LEU A 244 -25.46 -14.33 -12.83
CA LEU A 244 -26.70 -13.58 -12.91
C LEU A 244 -27.02 -13.39 -14.38
N ILE A 245 -28.15 -13.94 -14.81
CA ILE A 245 -28.56 -13.97 -16.20
C ILE A 245 -29.66 -12.93 -16.41
N TRP A 246 -29.44 -11.99 -17.32
CA TRP A 246 -30.41 -10.93 -17.62
C TRP A 246 -31.00 -11.15 -19.01
N ASN A 247 -32.33 -11.28 -19.09
CA ASN A 247 -33.07 -11.47 -20.34
C ASN A 247 -32.53 -12.62 -21.20
N SER A 248 -32.26 -13.77 -20.59
CA SER A 248 -31.74 -14.96 -21.27
C SER A 248 -32.06 -16.22 -20.45
N PRO A 249 -32.12 -17.39 -21.09
CA PRO A 249 -32.32 -18.68 -20.41
C PRO A 249 -31.16 -19.01 -19.47
N THR A 250 -31.42 -19.52 -18.27
CA THR A 250 -30.35 -19.83 -17.31
C THR A 250 -29.50 -21.02 -17.73
N THR A 251 -30.05 -22.00 -18.46
CA THR A 251 -29.28 -23.15 -18.97
C THR A 251 -28.13 -22.67 -19.88
N PHE A 252 -28.44 -21.95 -20.95
CA PHE A 252 -27.44 -21.51 -21.92
C PHE A 252 -26.73 -20.22 -21.51
N GLY A 253 -27.39 -19.35 -20.74
CA GLY A 253 -26.77 -18.20 -20.12
C GLY A 253 -25.75 -18.59 -19.05
N GLY A 254 -26.03 -19.64 -18.27
CA GLY A 254 -25.11 -20.17 -17.25
C GLY A 254 -23.90 -20.90 -17.85
N ILE A 255 -24.14 -21.74 -18.86
CA ILE A 255 -23.07 -22.43 -19.61
C ILE A 255 -22.14 -21.43 -20.31
N GLY A 256 -22.72 -20.36 -20.87
CA GLY A 256 -21.98 -19.24 -21.47
C GLY A 256 -21.79 -19.34 -22.99
N ASN A 257 -21.25 -18.28 -23.57
CA ASN A 257 -20.88 -18.11 -24.99
C ASN A 257 -22.01 -18.09 -26.04
N ILE A 258 -23.21 -18.57 -25.72
CA ILE A 258 -24.36 -18.52 -26.65
C ILE A 258 -25.11 -17.18 -26.52
N TYR A 259 -25.47 -16.81 -25.29
CA TYR A 259 -26.24 -15.58 -24.99
C TYR A 259 -25.40 -14.48 -24.34
N ASN A 260 -24.16 -14.78 -23.92
CA ASN A 260 -23.28 -13.86 -23.22
C ASN A 260 -21.80 -14.23 -23.43
N SER A 261 -20.88 -13.43 -22.86
CA SER A 261 -19.43 -13.62 -22.98
C SER A 261 -18.80 -14.47 -21.87
N PHE A 262 -19.59 -15.27 -21.13
CA PHE A 262 -19.02 -16.17 -20.13
C PHE A 262 -18.23 -17.30 -20.81
N ILE A 263 -17.17 -17.77 -20.12
CA ILE A 263 -16.36 -18.90 -20.61
C ILE A 263 -17.28 -20.12 -20.72
N PRO A 264 -17.37 -20.78 -21.90
CA PRO A 264 -18.23 -21.93 -22.07
C PRO A 264 -17.77 -23.09 -21.18
N SER A 265 -18.66 -23.58 -20.31
CA SER A 265 -18.37 -24.73 -19.44
C SER A 265 -19.64 -25.41 -18.96
N LEU A 266 -19.56 -26.71 -18.71
CA LEU A 266 -20.58 -27.48 -17.98
C LEU A 266 -20.21 -27.63 -16.50
N THR A 267 -19.04 -27.14 -16.10
CA THR A 267 -18.54 -27.16 -14.73
C THR A 267 -18.63 -25.75 -14.16
N LEU A 268 -19.77 -25.45 -13.55
CA LEU A 268 -20.16 -24.11 -13.11
C LEU A 268 -19.80 -23.89 -11.63
N GLY A 269 -18.66 -23.28 -11.33
CA GLY A 269 -18.20 -23.10 -9.95
C GLY A 269 -19.14 -22.20 -9.13
N CYS A 270 -19.62 -22.66 -7.98
CA CYS A 270 -20.56 -21.93 -7.11
C CYS A 270 -19.89 -20.93 -6.14
N GLY A 271 -18.58 -20.71 -6.26
CA GLY A 271 -17.82 -19.82 -5.39
C GLY A 271 -17.81 -20.25 -3.92
N SER A 272 -17.28 -19.39 -3.05
CA SER A 272 -17.21 -19.66 -1.61
C SER A 272 -18.60 -19.82 -0.97
N TYR A 273 -19.63 -19.24 -1.59
CA TYR A 273 -21.04 -19.40 -1.23
C TYR A 273 -21.50 -20.87 -1.26
N GLY A 274 -21.11 -21.63 -2.28
CA GLY A 274 -21.39 -23.07 -2.39
C GLY A 274 -20.36 -23.98 -1.72
N HIS A 275 -19.39 -23.41 -0.99
CA HIS A 275 -18.19 -24.09 -0.47
C HIS A 275 -17.23 -24.59 -1.56
N ASN A 276 -17.07 -23.80 -2.64
CA ASN A 276 -16.16 -24.08 -3.76
C ASN A 276 -15.05 -23.02 -3.83
N SER A 277 -13.89 -23.40 -4.36
CA SER A 277 -12.72 -22.51 -4.54
C SER A 277 -12.79 -21.67 -5.81
N VAL A 278 -13.80 -21.89 -6.68
CA VAL A 278 -13.97 -21.18 -7.96
C VAL A 278 -15.40 -20.66 -8.10
N SER A 279 -15.53 -19.37 -8.42
CA SER A 279 -16.79 -18.65 -8.64
C SER A 279 -17.13 -18.43 -10.12
N GLY A 280 -16.38 -19.04 -11.04
CA GLY A 280 -16.58 -18.90 -12.48
C GLY A 280 -16.82 -20.24 -13.18
N ASN A 281 -16.96 -20.17 -14.50
CA ASN A 281 -17.03 -21.34 -15.35
C ASN A 281 -15.64 -21.95 -15.47
N VAL A 282 -15.48 -23.19 -14.99
CA VAL A 282 -14.18 -23.87 -14.92
C VAL A 282 -13.71 -24.21 -16.33
N SER A 283 -12.43 -23.94 -16.62
CA SER A 283 -11.80 -24.22 -17.90
C SER A 283 -10.34 -24.66 -17.71
N ALA A 284 -9.63 -24.89 -18.81
CA ALA A 284 -8.23 -25.33 -18.80
C ALA A 284 -7.30 -24.39 -18.00
N ILE A 285 -7.63 -23.09 -17.93
CA ILE A 285 -6.87 -22.10 -17.14
C ILE A 285 -6.84 -22.41 -15.64
N ASN A 286 -7.82 -23.19 -15.14
CA ASN A 286 -7.89 -23.61 -13.75
C ASN A 286 -7.08 -24.89 -13.47
N LEU A 287 -6.61 -25.56 -14.52
CA LEU A 287 -5.91 -26.85 -14.45
C LEU A 287 -4.40 -26.73 -14.72
N ILE A 288 -3.88 -25.50 -14.79
CA ILE A 288 -2.46 -25.22 -15.04
C ILE A 288 -1.76 -24.62 -13.82
N ASN A 289 -0.50 -24.99 -13.62
CA ASN A 289 0.38 -24.34 -12.65
C ASN A 289 1.15 -23.21 -13.32
N ILE A 290 0.85 -21.97 -12.95
CA ILE A 290 1.57 -20.79 -13.47
C ILE A 290 2.84 -20.57 -12.66
N LYS A 291 4.00 -20.86 -13.27
CA LYS A 291 5.32 -20.55 -12.70
C LYS A 291 5.78 -19.16 -13.15
N LYS A 292 6.15 -18.30 -12.19
CA LYS A 292 6.70 -16.96 -12.46
C LYS A 292 8.19 -16.90 -12.09
N ILE A 293 9.02 -16.39 -12.99
CA ILE A 293 10.45 -16.17 -12.74
C ILE A 293 10.66 -14.69 -12.40
N GLY A 294 11.11 -14.40 -11.17
CA GLY A 294 11.43 -13.05 -10.71
C GLY A 294 12.87 -12.65 -11.04
N LYS A 295 13.07 -11.76 -12.01
CA LYS A 295 14.40 -11.19 -12.33
C LYS A 295 14.75 -10.06 -11.36
N ARG A 296 15.98 -10.01 -10.84
CA ARG A 296 16.51 -8.85 -10.09
C ARG A 296 16.38 -7.59 -10.95
N ARG A 297 15.76 -6.54 -10.40
CA ARG A 297 15.67 -5.23 -11.03
C ARG A 297 16.19 -4.19 -10.05
N ASN A 298 17.06 -3.31 -10.53
CA ASN A 298 17.38 -2.10 -9.78
C ASN A 298 16.12 -1.23 -9.76
N THR A 299 15.74 -0.80 -8.57
CA THR A 299 14.67 0.18 -8.42
C THR A 299 15.13 1.52 -9.01
N MET A 300 14.21 2.25 -9.65
CA MET A 300 14.49 3.62 -10.09
C MET A 300 14.92 4.45 -8.87
N GLN A 301 16.04 5.15 -9.00
CA GLN A 301 16.47 6.21 -8.07
C GLN A 301 16.22 7.57 -8.73
N TRP A 302 16.45 8.64 -7.98
CA TRP A 302 16.17 10.00 -8.42
C TRP A 302 17.26 10.95 -7.89
N PHE A 303 17.30 12.12 -8.50
CA PHE A 303 18.05 13.25 -8.00
C PHE A 303 17.11 14.45 -8.06
N LYS A 304 16.60 14.86 -6.88
CA LYS A 304 15.62 15.92 -6.70
C LYS A 304 16.18 16.94 -5.72
N ILE A 305 16.15 18.19 -6.14
CA ILE A 305 16.65 19.37 -5.43
C ILE A 305 15.69 20.53 -5.73
N PRO A 306 15.75 21.66 -4.99
CA PRO A 306 15.04 22.87 -5.37
C PRO A 306 15.31 23.24 -6.83
N SER A 307 14.28 23.69 -7.53
CA SER A 307 14.39 24.07 -8.94
C SER A 307 15.37 25.22 -9.19
N LYS A 308 15.61 26.05 -8.16
CA LYS A 308 16.48 27.21 -8.18
C LYS A 308 17.30 27.26 -6.89
N ILE A 309 18.61 27.28 -7.04
CA ILE A 309 19.57 27.46 -5.94
C ILE A 309 20.44 28.65 -6.35
N TYR A 310 20.33 29.75 -5.62
CA TYR A 310 21.17 30.93 -5.82
C TYR A 310 22.30 30.90 -4.79
N ILE A 311 23.52 31.12 -5.27
CA ILE A 311 24.76 31.08 -4.48
C ILE A 311 25.51 32.40 -4.70
N GLU A 312 26.66 32.54 -4.04
CA GLU A 312 27.50 33.74 -3.98
C GLU A 312 26.97 34.84 -3.04
N GLN A 313 27.89 35.70 -2.63
CA GLN A 313 27.62 36.85 -1.77
C GLN A 313 26.62 37.80 -2.44
N ASN A 314 25.63 38.26 -1.67
CA ASN A 314 24.51 39.10 -2.12
C ASN A 314 23.46 38.39 -2.98
N SER A 315 23.45 37.06 -3.02
CA SER A 315 22.38 36.28 -3.67
C SER A 315 20.99 36.55 -3.07
N ILE A 316 20.88 37.10 -1.85
CA ILE A 316 19.59 37.58 -1.30
C ILE A 316 18.89 38.62 -2.19
N THR A 317 19.63 39.32 -3.05
CA THR A 317 19.07 40.30 -3.99
C THR A 317 18.07 39.69 -4.97
N TYR A 318 18.12 38.37 -5.21
CA TYR A 318 17.13 37.66 -6.02
C TYR A 318 15.69 37.85 -5.50
N LEU A 319 15.50 38.12 -4.20
CA LEU A 319 14.18 38.46 -3.65
C LEU A 319 13.56 39.71 -4.30
N ARG A 320 14.34 40.58 -4.97
CA ARG A 320 13.83 41.70 -5.77
C ARG A 320 13.21 41.25 -7.09
N ASP A 321 13.79 40.21 -7.69
CA ASP A 321 13.48 39.76 -9.05
C ASP A 321 12.55 38.53 -9.10
N MET A 322 12.41 37.83 -7.97
CA MET A 322 11.51 36.68 -7.86
C MET A 322 10.08 37.10 -8.24
N ARG A 323 9.46 36.36 -9.16
CA ARG A 323 8.10 36.63 -9.62
C ARG A 323 7.08 36.29 -8.53
N GLU A 324 5.93 36.96 -8.57
CA GLU A 324 4.73 36.59 -7.80
C GLU A 324 4.86 36.65 -6.27
N ILE A 325 5.65 37.59 -5.74
CA ILE A 325 5.68 37.89 -4.30
C ILE A 325 4.83 39.14 -4.02
N ASN A 326 3.70 39.01 -3.34
CA ASN A 326 2.89 40.15 -2.86
C ASN A 326 2.66 40.10 -1.33
N ARG A 327 2.66 38.91 -0.74
CA ARG A 327 2.41 38.67 0.68
C ARG A 327 3.45 37.69 1.23
N ALA A 328 4.55 38.24 1.75
CA ALA A 328 5.66 37.45 2.29
C ALA A 328 5.47 37.17 3.79
N PHE A 329 5.55 35.90 4.18
CA PHE A 329 5.56 35.47 5.58
C PHE A 329 6.96 34.99 5.95
N ILE A 330 7.66 35.75 6.80
CA ILE A 330 9.03 35.44 7.22
C ILE A 330 8.98 34.57 8.48
N VAL A 331 9.53 33.36 8.40
CA VAL A 331 9.69 32.41 9.51
C VAL A 331 11.14 32.42 9.96
N THR A 332 11.39 32.76 11.21
CA THR A 332 12.74 32.89 11.75
C THR A 332 12.77 32.75 13.28
N ASP A 333 13.94 32.95 13.88
CA ASP A 333 14.12 33.03 15.33
C ASP A 333 14.47 34.47 15.76
N ARG A 334 14.41 34.73 17.08
CA ARG A 334 14.70 36.06 17.64
C ARG A 334 16.14 36.52 17.38
N THR A 335 17.10 35.59 17.36
CA THR A 335 18.51 35.90 17.14
C THR A 335 18.71 36.54 15.76
N MET A 336 18.02 36.04 14.73
CA MET A 336 18.11 36.60 13.37
C MET A 336 17.50 38.01 13.27
N VAL A 337 16.51 38.32 14.12
CA VAL A 337 15.97 39.68 14.24
C VAL A 337 16.99 40.60 14.89
N ASP A 338 17.57 40.17 16.02
CA ASP A 338 18.54 40.95 16.80
C ASP A 338 19.83 41.23 16.01
N LEU A 339 20.25 40.30 15.16
CA LEU A 339 21.39 40.47 14.23
C LEU A 339 21.07 41.36 13.01
N GLY A 340 19.81 41.80 12.86
CA GLY A 340 19.37 42.66 11.76
C GLY A 340 19.24 41.94 10.40
N TYR A 341 19.24 40.60 10.38
CA TYR A 341 19.13 39.85 9.12
C TYR A 341 17.73 39.89 8.53
N VAL A 342 16.69 39.96 9.37
CA VAL A 342 15.32 40.20 8.89
C VAL A 342 15.23 41.54 8.14
N SER A 343 15.90 42.59 8.64
CA SER A 343 15.94 43.90 7.99
C SER A 343 16.50 43.78 6.56
N ARG A 344 17.61 43.05 6.39
CA ARG A 344 18.21 42.80 5.06
C ARG A 344 17.22 42.18 4.08
N ILE A 345 16.40 41.22 4.54
CA ILE A 345 15.33 40.60 3.73
C ILE A 345 14.24 41.61 3.40
N THR A 346 13.74 42.34 4.40
CA THR A 346 12.66 43.32 4.21
C THR A 346 13.07 44.48 3.31
N GLU A 347 14.34 44.89 3.33
CA GLU A 347 14.90 45.89 2.42
C GLU A 347 14.87 45.41 0.97
N GLN A 348 15.18 44.13 0.70
CA GLN A 348 15.06 43.56 -0.64
C GLN A 348 13.60 43.57 -1.11
N LEU A 349 12.66 43.20 -0.22
CA LEU A 349 11.23 43.19 -0.53
C LEU A 349 10.67 44.60 -0.75
N ALA A 350 11.13 45.58 0.02
CA ALA A 350 10.74 46.98 -0.11
C ALA A 350 11.28 47.65 -1.38
N ALA A 351 12.43 47.19 -1.88
CA ALA A 351 13.03 47.67 -3.12
C ALA A 351 12.30 47.17 -4.40
N ARG A 352 11.27 46.32 -4.25
CA ARG A 352 10.49 45.80 -5.38
C ARG A 352 9.56 46.86 -5.96
N LYS A 353 9.23 46.72 -7.24
CA LYS A 353 8.28 47.60 -7.93
C LYS A 353 6.86 47.47 -7.37
N ASN A 354 6.47 46.28 -6.91
CA ASN A 354 5.18 46.03 -6.30
C ASN A 354 5.28 46.13 -4.77
N LYS A 355 4.24 46.65 -4.12
CA LYS A 355 4.19 46.78 -2.66
C LYS A 355 3.97 45.41 -2.02
N VAL A 356 5.01 44.83 -1.43
CA VAL A 356 4.92 43.56 -0.69
C VAL A 356 4.47 43.80 0.74
N GLN A 357 3.43 43.10 1.17
CA GLN A 357 3.05 43.03 2.59
C GLN A 357 3.91 41.97 3.26
N VAL A 358 4.44 42.29 4.44
CA VAL A 358 5.32 41.38 5.19
C VAL A 358 4.71 41.09 6.55
N GLN A 359 4.63 39.81 6.89
CA GLN A 359 4.33 39.34 8.24
C GLN A 359 5.55 38.58 8.77
N LEU A 360 5.97 38.91 10.00
CA LEU A 360 7.07 38.23 10.68
C LEU A 360 6.53 37.24 11.72
N PHE A 361 7.15 36.06 11.76
CA PHE A 361 7.03 35.08 12.84
C PHE A 361 8.44 34.71 13.31
N CYS A 362 8.81 35.18 14.50
CA CYS A 362 10.17 35.03 15.06
C CYS A 362 10.22 34.16 16.33
N ASP A 363 9.14 33.45 16.66
CA ASP A 363 9.01 32.63 17.86
C ASP A 363 9.42 31.15 17.62
N VAL A 364 10.31 30.90 16.65
CA VAL A 364 10.86 29.56 16.43
C VAL A 364 11.97 29.27 17.43
N GLU A 365 11.78 28.24 18.25
CA GLU A 365 12.79 27.72 19.17
C GLU A 365 13.72 26.68 18.50
N PRO A 366 14.92 26.41 19.08
CA PRO A 366 15.69 25.22 18.74
C PRO A 366 14.86 23.94 18.89
N ASP A 367 14.99 23.01 17.95
CA ASP A 367 14.18 21.78 17.90
C ASP A 367 12.66 22.05 17.87
N PRO A 368 12.16 22.68 16.79
CA PRO A 368 10.84 23.32 16.76
C PRO A 368 9.72 22.34 17.08
N SER A 369 8.80 22.77 17.93
CA SER A 369 7.68 21.94 18.36
C SER A 369 6.49 21.99 17.40
N LEU A 370 5.66 20.94 17.44
CA LEU A 370 4.38 20.93 16.71
C LEU A 370 3.48 22.11 17.11
N GLN A 371 3.55 22.56 18.36
CA GLN A 371 2.81 23.74 18.82
C GLN A 371 3.27 25.03 18.12
N THR A 372 4.58 25.20 17.95
CA THR A 372 5.15 26.35 17.21
C THR A 372 4.72 26.33 15.75
N VAL A 373 4.73 25.17 15.11
CA VAL A 373 4.23 25.00 13.73
C VAL A 373 2.76 25.38 13.62
N LYS A 374 1.90 24.93 14.55
CA LYS A 374 0.47 25.27 14.54
C LYS A 374 0.22 26.76 14.73
N LYS A 375 0.95 27.42 15.64
CA LYS A 375 0.85 28.88 15.82
C LYS A 375 1.24 29.65 14.54
N GLY A 376 2.34 29.25 13.90
CA GLY A 376 2.76 29.86 12.63
C GLY A 376 1.71 29.66 11.53
N TRP A 377 1.15 28.44 11.43
CA TRP A 377 0.07 28.11 10.51
C TRP A 377 -1.21 28.94 10.74
N GLU A 378 -1.65 29.14 11.99
CA GLU A 378 -2.81 29.98 12.32
C GLU A 378 -2.61 31.43 11.83
N LEU A 379 -1.41 31.98 12.00
CA LEU A 379 -1.06 33.29 11.47
C LEU A 379 -1.01 33.31 9.93
N MET A 380 -0.51 32.24 9.30
CA MET A 380 -0.55 32.11 7.84
C MET A 380 -1.98 32.02 7.30
N GLN A 381 -2.91 31.37 7.99
CA GLN A 381 -4.33 31.31 7.58
C GLN A 381 -4.99 32.70 7.58
N ALA A 382 -4.69 33.53 8.59
CA ALA A 382 -5.17 34.91 8.64
C ALA A 382 -4.47 35.79 7.60
N PHE A 383 -3.15 35.66 7.46
CA PHE A 383 -2.35 36.50 6.57
C PHE A 383 -2.43 36.07 5.10
N LYS A 384 -2.72 34.82 4.78
CA LYS A 384 -2.77 34.25 3.41
C LYS A 384 -1.54 34.62 2.56
N PRO A 385 -0.33 34.17 2.95
CA PRO A 385 0.87 34.44 2.16
C PRO A 385 0.85 33.74 0.81
N ASP A 386 1.48 34.38 -0.18
CA ASP A 386 1.85 33.77 -1.47
C ASP A 386 3.33 33.32 -1.47
N THR A 387 4.12 33.77 -0.50
CA THR A 387 5.51 33.35 -0.32
C THR A 387 5.84 33.23 1.16
N ILE A 388 6.44 32.10 1.55
CA ILE A 388 7.02 31.85 2.86
C ILE A 388 8.54 31.95 2.72
N ILE A 389 9.17 32.77 3.56
CA ILE A 389 10.63 32.94 3.58
C ILE A 389 11.15 32.39 4.91
N ALA A 390 11.85 31.27 4.88
CA ALA A 390 12.51 30.71 6.04
C ALA A 390 13.94 31.26 6.14
N LEU A 391 14.22 32.02 7.20
CA LEU A 391 15.53 32.61 7.48
C LEU A 391 16.08 32.02 8.78
N GLY A 392 17.22 31.32 8.72
CA GLY A 392 17.82 30.74 9.91
C GLY A 392 18.56 29.44 9.64
N GLY A 393 18.80 28.67 10.69
CA GLY A 393 19.26 27.28 10.58
C GLY A 393 18.11 26.28 10.36
N GLY A 394 18.38 25.01 10.63
CA GLY A 394 17.43 23.90 10.47
C GLY A 394 16.12 24.13 11.21
N SER A 395 16.12 24.66 12.43
CA SER A 395 14.89 24.92 13.19
C SER A 395 13.90 25.82 12.45
N SER A 396 14.36 26.95 11.91
CA SER A 396 13.51 27.89 11.17
C SER A 396 13.00 27.30 9.86
N MET A 397 13.87 26.59 9.13
CA MET A 397 13.51 25.95 7.85
C MET A 397 12.55 24.78 8.03
N ASP A 398 12.78 23.92 9.02
CA ASP A 398 11.95 22.76 9.30
C ASP A 398 10.57 23.17 9.84
N ALA A 399 10.54 24.17 10.72
CA ALA A 399 9.29 24.78 11.17
C ALA A 399 8.51 25.38 9.99
N ALA A 400 9.19 26.11 9.09
CA ALA A 400 8.55 26.69 7.91
C ALA A 400 8.00 25.64 6.95
N LYS A 401 8.71 24.52 6.72
CA LYS A 401 8.20 23.37 5.94
C LYS A 401 6.94 22.78 6.56
N GLY A 402 6.93 22.60 7.88
CA GLY A 402 5.74 22.14 8.61
C GLY A 402 4.57 23.11 8.47
N MET A 403 4.81 24.42 8.66
CA MET A 403 3.78 25.46 8.51
C MET A 403 3.24 25.52 7.08
N TRP A 404 4.11 25.39 6.09
CA TRP A 404 3.77 25.38 4.66
C TRP A 404 2.85 24.21 4.33
N LEU A 405 3.16 23.00 4.82
CA LEU A 405 2.32 21.82 4.62
C LEU A 405 0.90 22.03 5.17
N PHE A 406 0.76 22.46 6.43
CA PHE A 406 -0.57 22.68 7.03
C PHE A 406 -1.32 23.87 6.40
N TYR A 407 -0.61 24.87 5.88
CA TYR A 407 -1.23 26.00 5.18
C TYR A 407 -1.83 25.58 3.83
N GLU A 408 -1.09 24.76 3.08
CA GLU A 408 -1.58 24.17 1.82
C GLU A 408 -2.71 23.17 2.08
N HIS A 409 -2.54 22.28 3.07
CA HIS A 409 -3.43 21.15 3.35
C HIS A 409 -3.76 21.04 4.85
N PRO A 410 -4.70 21.85 5.37
CA PRO A 410 -5.07 21.84 6.79
C PRO A 410 -5.79 20.56 7.24
N GLU A 411 -6.29 19.75 6.30
CA GLU A 411 -6.96 18.47 6.55
C GLU A 411 -6.01 17.32 6.96
N VAL A 412 -4.70 17.50 6.77
CA VAL A 412 -3.70 16.45 7.00
C VAL A 412 -3.43 16.29 8.50
N ASP A 413 -3.39 15.04 8.97
CA ASP A 413 -3.00 14.72 10.35
C ASP A 413 -1.49 14.49 10.46
N PHE A 414 -0.87 15.08 11.48
CA PHE A 414 0.54 14.84 11.82
C PHE A 414 0.82 13.36 12.15
N ALA A 415 -0.16 12.62 12.66
CA ALA A 415 -0.02 11.19 12.94
C ALA A 415 0.25 10.36 11.66
N ASP A 416 -0.30 10.79 10.52
CA ASP A 416 -0.05 10.14 9.23
C ASP A 416 1.32 10.55 8.65
N LEU A 417 1.69 11.82 8.83
CA LEU A 417 2.97 12.36 8.34
C LEU A 417 4.20 11.69 8.95
N LYS A 418 4.10 11.27 10.22
CA LYS A 418 5.20 10.64 10.97
C LYS A 418 5.35 9.14 10.75
N GLN A 419 4.51 8.52 9.91
CA GLN A 419 4.61 7.10 9.63
C GLN A 419 5.93 6.77 8.92
N LYS A 420 6.61 5.73 9.42
CA LYS A 420 7.89 5.26 8.89
C LYS A 420 7.68 4.46 7.61
N PHE A 421 8.72 4.39 6.78
CA PHE A 421 8.64 3.74 5.47
C PHE A 421 9.97 3.07 5.10
N MET A 422 9.89 1.99 4.33
CA MET A 422 11.08 1.35 3.76
C MET A 422 11.50 1.98 2.42
N ASP A 423 10.52 2.45 1.63
CA ASP A 423 10.74 3.17 0.36
C ASP A 423 9.83 4.40 0.35
N ILE A 424 10.40 5.60 0.17
CA ILE A 424 9.68 6.88 0.17
C ILE A 424 8.51 6.92 -0.83
N ARG A 425 8.53 6.08 -1.87
CA ARG A 425 7.46 6.00 -2.87
C ARG A 425 6.34 5.03 -2.48
N LYS A 426 6.62 4.07 -1.59
CA LYS A 426 5.69 3.01 -1.17
C LYS A 426 5.29 3.25 0.27
N ARG A 427 4.53 4.31 0.49
CA ARG A 427 4.02 4.70 1.80
C ARG A 427 2.56 4.31 1.93
N ALA A 428 2.14 4.09 3.17
CA ALA A 428 0.72 3.99 3.50
C ALA A 428 0.01 5.33 3.32
N PHE A 429 0.66 6.43 3.73
CA PHE A 429 0.19 7.79 3.52
C PHE A 429 1.03 8.53 2.46
N GLN A 430 0.37 9.09 1.45
CA GLN A 430 1.00 9.89 0.41
C GLN A 430 0.89 11.37 0.76
N TYR A 431 2.02 12.08 0.78
CA TYR A 431 2.02 13.51 1.02
C TYR A 431 1.31 14.24 -0.14
N PRO A 432 0.52 15.28 0.15
CA PRO A 432 -0.12 16.07 -0.88
C PRO A 432 0.88 16.92 -1.65
N GLU A 433 0.49 17.37 -2.83
CA GLU A 433 1.29 18.27 -3.64
C GLU A 433 1.26 19.69 -3.06
N LEU A 434 2.44 20.21 -2.67
CA LEU A 434 2.60 21.57 -2.13
C LEU A 434 2.97 22.58 -3.21
N GLY A 435 2.87 23.88 -2.89
CA GLY A 435 3.30 24.96 -3.78
C GLY A 435 2.20 25.58 -4.64
N LYS A 436 0.92 25.33 -4.31
CA LYS A 436 -0.23 25.89 -5.03
C LYS A 436 -0.69 27.22 -4.45
N LYS A 437 -0.71 27.35 -3.12
CA LYS A 437 -1.06 28.61 -2.43
C LYS A 437 0.16 29.47 -2.15
N SER A 438 1.30 28.87 -1.80
CA SER A 438 2.53 29.61 -1.46
C SER A 438 3.78 28.90 -1.92
N HIS A 439 4.79 29.68 -2.30
CA HIS A 439 6.15 29.18 -2.49
C HIS A 439 6.93 29.18 -1.17
N LEU A 440 7.87 28.25 -1.01
CA LEU A 440 8.82 28.24 0.11
C LEU A 440 10.21 28.64 -0.38
N VAL A 441 10.76 29.72 0.18
CA VAL A 441 12.12 30.19 -0.04
C VAL A 441 12.93 29.97 1.23
N CYS A 442 13.99 29.18 1.15
CA CYS A 442 14.88 28.93 2.28
C CYS A 442 16.19 29.73 2.12
N ILE A 443 16.59 30.41 3.19
CA ILE A 443 17.79 31.24 3.27
C ILE A 443 18.57 30.81 4.53
N PRO A 444 19.51 29.86 4.40
CA PRO A 444 20.27 29.37 5.54
C PRO A 444 21.18 30.45 6.11
N THR A 445 21.27 30.50 7.44
CA THR A 445 22.25 31.34 8.18
C THR A 445 23.21 30.49 9.01
N THR A 446 23.17 29.17 8.83
CA THR A 446 24.13 28.21 9.38
C THR A 446 24.69 27.35 8.26
N SER A 447 25.94 26.90 8.41
CA SER A 447 26.63 26.04 7.43
C SER A 447 26.69 24.60 7.95
N GLY A 448 25.53 23.98 8.15
CA GLY A 448 25.43 22.60 8.66
C GLY A 448 24.28 21.79 8.08
N THR A 449 23.06 22.32 8.20
CA THR A 449 21.84 21.50 8.12
C THR A 449 21.46 21.02 6.71
N GLY A 450 21.80 21.76 5.65
CA GLY A 450 21.36 21.46 4.28
C GLY A 450 19.82 21.41 4.10
N SER A 451 19.04 21.92 5.06
CA SER A 451 17.57 21.85 5.00
C SER A 451 16.99 22.70 3.86
N GLU A 452 17.73 23.69 3.38
CA GLU A 452 17.34 24.52 2.23
C GLU A 452 17.22 23.74 0.91
N VAL A 453 17.84 22.56 0.81
CA VAL A 453 17.78 21.69 -0.39
C VAL A 453 17.15 20.32 -0.13
N SER A 454 16.91 19.96 1.13
CA SER A 454 16.49 18.63 1.50
C SER A 454 14.97 18.50 1.67
N PRO A 455 14.41 17.29 1.45
CA PRO A 455 12.99 17.00 1.69
C PRO A 455 12.66 16.76 3.17
N PHE A 456 13.60 17.02 4.09
CA PHE A 456 13.47 16.67 5.50
C PHE A 456 13.00 17.86 6.34
N ALA A 457 12.19 17.58 7.35
CA ALA A 457 11.85 18.52 8.41
C ALA A 457 11.74 17.76 9.73
N VAL A 458 12.51 18.15 10.75
CA VAL A 458 12.47 17.53 12.07
C VAL A 458 11.56 18.35 12.99
N ILE A 459 10.45 17.74 13.41
CA ILE A 459 9.49 18.36 14.33
C ILE A 459 9.45 17.60 15.64
N THR A 460 9.56 18.34 16.74
CA THR A 460 9.60 17.76 18.09
C THR A 460 8.20 17.67 18.68
N ASP A 461 7.87 16.50 19.18
CA ASP A 461 6.75 16.30 20.09
C ASP A 461 7.26 16.41 21.53
N LYS A 462 7.07 17.61 22.11
CA LYS A 462 7.47 17.92 23.48
C LYS A 462 6.71 17.11 24.54
N VAL A 463 5.55 16.55 24.21
CA VAL A 463 4.76 15.72 25.15
C VAL A 463 5.42 14.35 25.30
N ASN A 464 5.76 13.72 24.17
CA ASN A 464 6.37 12.39 24.17
C ASN A 464 7.91 12.41 24.20
N LYS A 465 8.53 13.60 24.18
CA LYS A 465 9.99 13.81 24.09
C LYS A 465 10.63 13.09 22.89
N LEU A 466 9.94 13.13 21.75
CA LEU A 466 10.40 12.48 20.51
C LEU A 466 10.57 13.50 19.38
N LYS A 467 11.67 13.37 18.63
CA LYS A 467 11.90 14.08 17.37
C LYS A 467 11.42 13.20 16.22
N TYR A 468 10.51 13.74 15.41
CA TYR A 468 9.98 13.05 14.23
C TYR A 468 10.57 13.68 12.95
N PRO A 469 11.48 12.98 12.25
CA PRO A 469 11.92 13.41 10.94
C PRO A 469 10.79 13.13 9.93
N LEU A 470 10.17 14.20 9.46
CA LEU A 470 9.31 14.16 8.27
C LEU A 470 10.21 14.16 7.04
N ALA A 471 9.89 13.33 6.06
CA ALA A 471 10.72 13.15 4.88
C ALA A 471 9.82 13.00 3.67
N ASP A 472 9.66 14.03 2.84
CA ASP A 472 8.95 13.91 1.56
C ASP A 472 9.40 14.99 0.57
N TYR A 473 9.57 14.66 -0.71
CA TYR A 473 10.02 15.63 -1.72
C TYR A 473 9.01 16.75 -2.01
N SER A 474 7.75 16.58 -1.59
CA SER A 474 6.79 17.69 -1.56
C SER A 474 7.24 18.83 -0.64
N LEU A 475 8.01 18.54 0.41
CA LEU A 475 8.58 19.52 1.36
C LEU A 475 9.88 20.17 0.85
N THR A 476 10.40 19.78 -0.31
CA THR A 476 11.59 20.41 -0.89
C THR A 476 11.29 21.89 -1.17
N PRO A 477 12.12 22.82 -0.69
CA PRO A 477 11.91 24.24 -0.93
C PRO A 477 11.81 24.57 -2.43
N THR A 478 11.00 25.57 -2.76
CA THR A 478 10.85 26.02 -4.15
C THR A 478 12.14 26.70 -4.62
N VAL A 479 12.75 27.50 -3.74
CA VAL A 479 14.00 28.24 -3.97
C VAL A 479 14.89 28.11 -2.73
N ALA A 480 16.19 27.92 -2.95
CA ALA A 480 17.22 28.08 -1.93
C ALA A 480 18.11 29.28 -2.27
N ILE A 481 18.47 30.10 -1.29
CA ILE A 481 19.39 31.24 -1.45
C ILE A 481 20.50 31.11 -0.41
N VAL A 482 21.69 30.70 -0.85
CA VAL A 482 22.85 30.40 -0.03
C VAL A 482 23.80 31.60 -0.08
N ASP A 483 23.56 32.58 0.79
CA ASP A 483 24.33 33.84 0.81
C ASP A 483 25.37 33.83 1.94
N PRO A 484 26.68 33.76 1.63
CA PRO A 484 27.74 33.74 2.63
C PRO A 484 27.78 35.00 3.51
N ALA A 485 27.18 36.13 3.07
CA ALA A 485 27.11 37.34 3.89
C ALA A 485 26.30 37.18 5.18
N LEU A 486 25.50 36.11 5.29
CA LEU A 486 24.66 35.80 6.46
C LEU A 486 25.33 34.87 7.47
N VAL A 487 26.51 34.31 7.16
CA VAL A 487 27.24 33.40 8.05
C VAL A 487 28.52 34.00 8.62
N MET A 488 28.89 35.23 8.24
CA MET A 488 30.13 35.87 8.66
C MET A 488 30.23 36.09 10.18
N SER A 489 29.09 36.34 10.85
CA SER A 489 29.04 36.58 12.29
C SER A 489 28.89 35.33 13.14
N LEU A 490 28.91 34.12 12.54
CA LEU A 490 28.71 32.88 13.28
C LEU A 490 29.85 32.65 14.29
N PRO A 491 29.54 32.35 15.57
CA PRO A 491 30.55 32.02 16.56
C PRO A 491 31.39 30.80 16.15
N ALA A 492 32.65 30.77 16.59
CA ALA A 492 33.59 29.68 16.29
C ALA A 492 33.01 28.31 16.67
N GLN A 493 32.40 28.18 17.85
CA GLN A 493 31.79 26.93 18.31
C GLN A 493 30.65 26.44 17.40
N VAL A 494 29.74 27.34 17.00
CA VAL A 494 28.63 26.98 16.10
C VAL A 494 29.16 26.60 14.73
N THR A 495 30.24 27.25 14.28
CA THR A 495 30.92 26.95 13.02
C THR A 495 31.54 25.55 13.05
N ALA A 496 32.20 25.18 14.15
CA ALA A 496 32.76 23.85 14.35
C ALA A 496 31.66 22.77 14.39
N ASP A 497 30.65 22.96 15.26
CA ASP A 497 29.57 21.99 15.44
C ASP A 497 28.81 21.78 14.10
N SER A 498 28.44 22.86 13.41
CA SER A 498 27.73 22.77 12.11
C SER A 498 28.61 22.23 10.98
N GLY A 499 29.90 22.57 10.92
CA GLY A 499 30.82 22.04 9.93
C GLY A 499 31.07 20.54 10.06
N MET A 500 31.13 20.02 11.29
CA MET A 500 31.22 18.57 11.52
C MET A 500 29.92 17.84 11.17
N ASP A 501 28.78 18.51 11.23
CA ASP A 501 27.51 18.01 10.71
C ASP A 501 27.58 17.85 9.18
N VAL A 502 28.13 18.84 8.46
CA VAL A 502 28.37 18.75 7.00
C VAL A 502 29.22 17.54 6.66
N LEU A 503 30.28 17.29 7.43
CA LEU A 503 31.14 16.13 7.23
C LEU A 503 30.38 14.82 7.43
N THR A 504 29.55 14.75 8.48
CA THR A 504 28.71 13.58 8.76
C THR A 504 27.70 13.34 7.64
N HIS A 505 26.99 14.38 7.20
CA HIS A 505 26.08 14.32 6.07
C HIS A 505 26.75 13.75 4.82
N ALA A 506 27.91 14.29 4.45
CA ALA A 506 28.64 13.87 3.25
C ALA A 506 29.17 12.43 3.36
N CYS A 507 29.76 12.06 4.51
CA CYS A 507 30.26 10.71 4.74
C CYS A 507 29.16 9.66 4.68
N GLU A 508 28.04 9.86 5.40
CA GLU A 508 26.94 8.90 5.40
C GLU A 508 26.24 8.82 4.04
N ALA A 509 26.03 9.96 3.36
CA ALA A 509 25.47 9.97 2.01
C ALA A 509 26.37 9.23 1.01
N TYR A 510 27.69 9.35 1.14
CA TYR A 510 28.63 8.67 0.26
C TYR A 510 28.62 7.16 0.48
N VAL A 511 28.54 6.66 1.72
CA VAL A 511 28.54 5.20 1.97
C VAL A 511 27.15 4.56 2.02
N SER A 512 26.09 5.35 1.86
CA SER A 512 24.71 4.88 1.89
C SER A 512 24.42 3.81 0.83
N VAL A 513 23.53 2.87 1.14
CA VAL A 513 23.02 1.90 0.16
C VAL A 513 22.26 2.56 -1.00
N MET A 514 21.83 3.82 -0.82
CA MET A 514 21.13 4.63 -1.81
C MET A 514 22.06 5.58 -2.59
N ALA A 515 23.36 5.50 -2.38
CA ALA A 515 24.35 6.30 -3.11
C ALA A 515 24.26 6.12 -4.65
N THR A 516 24.59 7.18 -5.37
CA THR A 516 24.57 7.29 -6.83
C THR A 516 25.73 8.14 -7.32
N ASP A 517 26.12 7.99 -8.57
CA ASP A 517 27.19 8.80 -9.16
C ASP A 517 26.94 10.32 -9.01
N TYR A 518 25.67 10.74 -9.04
CA TYR A 518 25.25 12.14 -8.82
C TYR A 518 25.49 12.61 -7.38
N THR A 519 25.10 11.80 -6.40
CA THR A 519 25.26 12.14 -4.97
C THR A 519 26.71 11.99 -4.53
N ASP A 520 27.43 11.04 -5.11
CA ASP A 520 28.83 10.74 -4.80
C ASP A 520 29.75 11.92 -5.12
N ALA A 521 29.57 12.54 -6.29
CA ALA A 521 30.36 13.70 -6.69
C ALA A 521 30.19 14.88 -5.72
N LEU A 522 28.95 15.11 -5.26
CA LEU A 522 28.63 16.19 -4.32
C LEU A 522 29.17 15.91 -2.92
N ALA A 523 28.95 14.69 -2.40
CA ALA A 523 29.43 14.28 -1.09
C ALA A 523 30.97 14.28 -1.03
N LEU A 524 31.65 13.73 -2.05
CA LEU A 524 33.11 13.71 -2.12
C LEU A 524 33.69 15.13 -2.08
N LYS A 525 33.13 16.05 -2.87
CA LYS A 525 33.60 17.44 -2.91
C LYS A 525 33.31 18.17 -1.59
N ALA A 526 32.17 17.91 -0.95
CA ALA A 526 31.86 18.46 0.36
C ALA A 526 32.88 18.00 1.42
N VAL A 527 33.24 16.71 1.47
CA VAL A 527 34.29 16.20 2.38
C VAL A 527 35.62 16.93 2.18
N GLN A 528 36.08 17.07 0.93
CA GLN A 528 37.33 17.79 0.63
C GLN A 528 37.28 19.24 1.13
N MET A 529 36.18 19.94 0.85
CA MET A 529 36.00 21.33 1.27
C MET A 529 35.96 21.46 2.79
N VAL A 530 35.33 20.54 3.51
CA VAL A 530 35.31 20.57 4.97
C VAL A 530 36.71 20.45 5.55
N PHE A 531 37.51 19.47 5.10
CA PHE A 531 38.89 19.31 5.59
C PHE A 531 39.80 20.50 5.25
N GLU A 532 39.56 21.17 4.13
CA GLU A 532 40.37 22.32 3.68
C GLU A 532 39.98 23.64 4.37
N TYR A 533 38.68 23.90 4.52
CA TYR A 533 38.16 25.22 4.90
C TYR A 533 37.56 25.30 6.30
N LEU A 534 37.15 24.19 6.93
CA LEU A 534 36.53 24.25 8.26
C LEU A 534 37.48 24.80 9.34
N PRO A 535 38.74 24.33 9.47
CA PRO A 535 39.67 24.89 10.45
C PRO A 535 39.87 26.39 10.27
N ARG A 536 40.06 26.82 9.01
CA ARG A 536 40.18 28.23 8.63
C ARG A 536 38.96 29.05 9.03
N ALA A 537 37.75 28.57 8.73
CA ALA A 537 36.50 29.26 9.04
C ALA A 537 36.29 29.42 10.57
N VAL A 538 36.74 28.45 11.36
CA VAL A 538 36.67 28.47 12.83
C VAL A 538 37.71 29.42 13.42
N HIS A 539 38.97 29.33 12.99
CA HIS A 539 40.08 30.11 13.58
C HIS A 539 40.05 31.58 13.16
N TYR A 540 39.76 31.87 11.88
CA TYR A 540 39.82 33.23 11.34
C TYR A 540 38.45 33.92 11.23
N GLY A 541 37.35 33.15 11.29
CA GLY A 541 36.00 33.70 11.32
C GLY A 541 35.71 34.63 10.14
N ALA A 542 35.14 35.80 10.41
CA ALA A 542 34.83 36.81 9.40
C ALA A 542 36.07 37.36 8.65
N LYS A 543 37.29 37.11 9.14
CA LYS A 543 38.52 37.56 8.47
C LYS A 543 38.92 36.66 7.29
N ASP A 544 38.34 35.47 7.19
CA ASP A 544 38.54 34.55 6.07
C ASP A 544 37.19 34.30 5.39
N GLU A 545 36.77 35.28 4.58
CA GLU A 545 35.49 35.26 3.87
C GLU A 545 35.38 34.07 2.91
N GLU A 546 36.49 33.68 2.28
CA GLU A 546 36.56 32.52 1.40
C GLU A 546 36.23 31.24 2.18
N ALA A 547 36.87 31.00 3.32
CA ALA A 547 36.59 29.79 4.11
C ALA A 547 35.13 29.73 4.59
N ARG A 548 34.54 30.87 4.95
CA ARG A 548 33.12 30.97 5.31
C ARG A 548 32.20 30.64 4.14
N GLU A 549 32.49 31.18 2.96
CA GLU A 549 31.75 30.91 1.74
C GLU A 549 31.85 29.43 1.33
N LYS A 550 33.07 28.87 1.30
CA LYS A 550 33.28 27.46 0.95
C LYS A 550 32.58 26.52 1.92
N MET A 551 32.61 26.78 3.23
CA MET A 551 31.85 25.98 4.18
C MET A 551 30.34 26.09 3.99
N HIS A 552 29.83 27.26 3.63
CA HIS A 552 28.40 27.45 3.35
C HIS A 552 27.96 26.67 2.11
N ASN A 553 28.76 26.73 1.03
CA ASN A 553 28.55 25.93 -0.17
C ASN A 553 28.69 24.42 0.10
N ALA A 554 29.68 23.98 0.89
CA ALA A 554 29.87 22.57 1.24
C ALA A 554 28.67 22.01 2.01
N SER A 555 28.06 22.81 2.89
CA SER A 555 26.84 22.44 3.60
C SER A 555 25.68 22.14 2.64
N THR A 556 25.42 23.03 1.69
CA THR A 556 24.37 22.82 0.69
C THR A 556 24.69 21.64 -0.25
N MET A 557 25.95 21.46 -0.64
CA MET A 557 26.37 20.31 -1.47
C MET A 557 26.13 18.97 -0.74
N ALA A 558 26.50 18.88 0.54
CA ALA A 558 26.18 17.73 1.38
C ALA A 558 24.65 17.56 1.46
N GLY A 559 23.91 18.66 1.65
CA GLY A 559 22.45 18.77 1.54
C GLY A 559 21.89 18.07 0.30
N MET A 560 22.37 18.44 -0.88
CA MET A 560 21.94 17.86 -2.15
C MET A 560 22.26 16.36 -2.26
N ALA A 561 23.37 15.92 -1.68
CA ALA A 561 23.74 14.51 -1.63
C ALA A 561 22.80 13.71 -0.72
N PHE A 562 22.71 14.06 0.56
CA PHE A 562 21.89 13.31 1.53
C PHE A 562 20.39 13.48 1.30
N ALA A 563 19.96 14.58 0.66
CA ALA A 563 18.59 14.74 0.19
C ALA A 563 18.16 13.59 -0.72
N ASN A 564 19.08 12.87 -1.38
CA ASN A 564 18.80 11.82 -2.35
C ASN A 564 19.40 10.45 -1.96
N ALA A 565 20.54 10.44 -1.28
CA ALA A 565 21.19 9.24 -0.75
C ALA A 565 20.81 8.94 0.70
N TYR A 566 20.03 9.80 1.36
CA TYR A 566 19.72 9.72 2.80
C TYR A 566 21.00 9.76 3.64
N LEU A 567 20.90 9.30 4.89
CA LEU A 567 21.95 9.34 5.90
C LEU A 567 22.20 7.91 6.40
N GLY A 568 22.62 7.75 7.65
CA GLY A 568 22.83 6.44 8.24
C GLY A 568 22.60 6.41 9.74
N MET A 569 23.33 5.50 10.40
CA MET A 569 23.16 5.25 11.82
C MET A 569 23.73 6.35 12.72
N CYS A 570 24.68 7.18 12.23
CA CYS A 570 25.24 8.29 12.99
C CYS A 570 24.14 9.29 13.35
N HIS A 571 23.39 9.77 12.34
CA HIS A 571 22.24 10.66 12.57
C HIS A 571 21.15 9.99 13.40
N SER A 572 20.90 8.70 13.17
CA SER A 572 19.90 7.95 13.94
C SER A 572 20.18 7.99 15.43
N MET A 573 21.43 7.73 15.84
CA MET A 573 21.87 7.84 17.24
C MET A 573 21.87 9.30 17.70
N ALA A 574 22.38 10.22 16.88
CA ALA A 574 22.49 11.63 17.23
C ALA A 574 21.12 12.29 17.51
N HIS A 575 20.08 11.94 16.75
CA HIS A 575 18.71 12.43 16.99
C HIS A 575 18.22 12.07 18.39
N LYS A 576 18.46 10.83 18.84
CA LYS A 576 17.94 10.35 20.13
C LYS A 576 18.77 10.86 21.29
N ILE A 577 20.10 10.86 21.16
CA ILE A 577 21.02 11.44 22.15
C ILE A 577 20.76 12.94 22.32
N GLY A 578 20.57 13.68 21.23
CA GLY A 578 20.23 15.10 21.27
C GLY A 578 18.86 15.38 21.89
N ALA A 579 17.87 14.51 21.69
CA ALA A 579 16.56 14.66 22.31
C ALA A 579 16.55 14.38 23.82
N GLU A 580 17.31 13.39 24.29
CA GLU A 580 17.35 13.00 25.70
C GLU A 580 18.27 13.91 26.53
N PHE A 581 19.46 14.24 26.02
CA PHE A 581 20.49 14.99 26.76
C PHE A 581 20.67 16.44 26.32
N HIS A 582 19.86 16.92 25.38
CA HIS A 582 19.94 18.30 24.86
C HIS A 582 21.32 18.67 24.30
N THR A 583 22.04 17.68 23.77
CA THR A 583 23.33 17.90 23.09
C THR A 583 23.13 18.57 21.73
N VAL A 584 24.12 19.36 21.31
CA VAL A 584 24.08 20.07 20.02
C VAL A 584 24.24 19.06 18.88
N HIS A 585 23.31 19.06 17.92
CA HIS A 585 23.21 18.04 16.86
C HIS A 585 24.54 17.74 16.16
N GLY A 586 25.16 18.76 15.55
CA GLY A 586 26.41 18.58 14.81
C GLY A 586 27.59 18.14 15.67
N ARG A 587 27.59 18.51 16.96
CA ARG A 587 28.59 18.01 17.93
C ARG A 587 28.43 16.52 18.19
N THR A 588 27.19 16.09 18.39
CA THR A 588 26.82 14.69 18.61
C THR A 588 27.13 13.85 17.37
N CYS A 589 26.77 14.32 16.18
CA CYS A 589 27.14 13.71 14.90
C CYS A 589 28.67 13.58 14.75
N GLY A 590 29.41 14.68 14.95
CA GLY A 590 30.87 14.68 14.85
C GLY A 590 31.55 13.75 15.86
N THR A 591 31.03 13.66 17.09
CA THR A 591 31.54 12.75 18.14
C THR A 591 31.32 11.29 17.77
N LEU A 592 30.17 10.94 17.19
CA LEU A 592 29.82 9.56 16.83
C LEU A 592 30.47 9.08 15.53
N LEU A 593 30.71 9.99 14.57
CA LEU A 593 31.12 9.66 13.22
C LEU A 593 32.38 8.77 13.14
N PRO A 594 33.50 9.04 13.87
CA PRO A 594 34.67 8.17 13.85
C PRO A 594 34.37 6.71 14.22
N TYR A 595 33.47 6.50 15.19
CA TYR A 595 33.05 5.17 15.62
C TYR A 595 32.20 4.47 14.56
N VAL A 596 31.27 5.21 13.94
CA VAL A 596 30.44 4.71 12.85
C VAL A 596 31.27 4.39 11.61
N ILE A 597 32.31 5.18 11.30
CA ILE A 597 33.25 4.89 10.20
C ILE A 597 33.97 3.57 10.47
N ARG A 598 34.49 3.35 11.68
CA ARG A 598 35.16 2.08 12.04
C ARG A 598 34.21 0.89 11.96
N TYR A 599 32.98 1.05 12.43
CA TYR A 599 31.97 -0.01 12.38
C TYR A 599 31.54 -0.35 10.95
N ASN A 600 31.14 0.65 10.15
CA ASN A 600 30.75 0.45 8.75
C ASN A 600 31.96 0.12 7.85
N GLY A 601 33.18 0.49 8.23
CA GLY A 601 34.40 0.17 7.50
C GLY A 601 34.94 -1.24 7.77
N THR A 602 34.17 -2.08 8.46
CA THR A 602 34.46 -3.50 8.68
C THR A 602 33.45 -4.38 7.96
N LYS A 603 33.74 -5.69 7.88
CA LYS A 603 32.80 -6.65 7.30
C LYS A 603 31.49 -6.69 8.10
N PRO A 604 30.32 -6.64 7.45
CA PRO A 604 29.04 -6.62 8.15
C PRO A 604 28.61 -8.03 8.55
N GLU A 605 27.97 -8.16 9.72
CA GLU A 605 27.16 -9.36 10.02
C GLU A 605 25.88 -9.39 9.17
N LYS A 606 25.27 -8.20 8.98
CA LYS A 606 24.05 -8.01 8.21
C LYS A 606 24.20 -6.83 7.24
N PRO A 607 24.33 -7.07 5.93
CA PRO A 607 24.42 -5.99 4.95
C PRO A 607 23.08 -5.28 4.79
N GLY A 608 23.13 -3.99 4.42
CA GLY A 608 21.95 -3.17 4.17
C GLY A 608 21.10 -3.66 3.00
N LEU A 609 19.81 -3.33 3.03
CA LEU A 609 18.80 -3.86 2.12
C LEU A 609 18.48 -2.85 1.01
N TRP A 610 19.18 -2.94 -0.13
CA TRP A 610 18.81 -2.17 -1.33
C TRP A 610 19.12 -2.89 -2.64
N PRO A 611 18.19 -2.96 -3.63
CA PRO A 611 18.41 -3.74 -4.85
C PRO A 611 19.62 -3.32 -5.70
N LYS A 612 20.03 -2.04 -5.65
CA LYS A 612 21.23 -1.56 -6.36
C LYS A 612 22.52 -1.87 -5.60
N TYR A 613 22.47 -1.98 -4.27
CA TYR A 613 23.62 -2.34 -3.45
C TYR A 613 23.93 -3.82 -3.67
N GLN A 614 24.86 -4.12 -4.58
CA GLN A 614 25.10 -5.47 -5.09
C GLN A 614 25.95 -6.32 -4.17
N TYR A 615 26.93 -5.69 -3.53
CA TYR A 615 27.86 -6.26 -2.58
C TYR A 615 28.22 -5.16 -1.57
N TYR A 616 28.78 -5.56 -0.43
CA TYR A 616 29.21 -4.61 0.59
C TYR A 616 30.51 -3.93 0.19
N ASN A 617 30.56 -2.60 0.20
CA ASN A 617 31.72 -1.83 -0.23
C ASN A 617 31.96 -0.56 0.61
N ALA A 618 31.40 -0.46 1.82
CA ALA A 618 31.52 0.74 2.64
C ALA A 618 32.98 1.04 3.06
N ASP A 619 33.76 -0.01 3.32
CA ASP A 619 35.19 0.03 3.62
C ASP A 619 36.03 0.62 2.47
N GLU A 620 35.82 0.13 1.25
CA GLU A 620 36.44 0.68 0.04
C GLU A 620 36.02 2.13 -0.20
N ARG A 621 34.76 2.47 0.07
CA ARG A 621 34.24 3.83 -0.10
C ARG A 621 34.80 4.81 0.92
N TYR A 622 35.00 4.42 2.18
CA TYR A 622 35.74 5.25 3.13
C TYR A 622 37.20 5.43 2.70
N CYS A 623 37.83 4.43 2.10
CA CYS A 623 39.17 4.58 1.52
C CYS A 623 39.21 5.58 0.36
N GLN A 624 38.15 5.71 -0.43
CA GLN A 624 38.05 6.75 -1.46
C GLN A 624 37.98 8.14 -0.84
N LEU A 625 37.21 8.33 0.24
CA LEU A 625 37.18 9.58 1.00
C LEU A 625 38.56 9.91 1.59
N ALA A 626 39.25 8.90 2.15
CA ALA A 626 40.60 9.03 2.68
C ALA A 626 41.62 9.50 1.63
N HIS A 627 41.60 8.89 0.44
CA HIS A 627 42.43 9.33 -0.69
C HIS A 627 42.10 10.76 -1.12
N ALA A 628 40.82 11.13 -1.13
CA ALA A 628 40.38 12.44 -1.60
C ALA A 628 40.89 13.60 -0.73
N ILE A 629 41.18 13.33 0.55
CA ILE A 629 41.79 14.30 1.49
C ILE A 629 43.32 14.11 1.61
N GLY A 630 43.92 13.30 0.73
CA GLY A 630 45.38 13.15 0.63
C GLY A 630 46.03 12.14 1.58
N LEU A 631 45.25 11.31 2.27
CA LEU A 631 45.81 10.26 3.14
C LEU A 631 46.44 9.14 2.31
N LYS A 632 47.57 8.62 2.79
CA LYS A 632 48.29 7.49 2.20
C LYS A 632 48.18 6.27 3.12
N PHE A 633 47.87 5.11 2.56
CA PHE A 633 47.73 3.83 3.26
C PHE A 633 47.98 2.68 2.29
N ASN A 634 48.30 1.51 2.83
CA ASN A 634 48.65 0.33 2.04
C ASN A 634 47.54 -0.74 2.02
N THR A 635 46.63 -0.71 3.00
CA THR A 635 45.49 -1.64 3.10
C THR A 635 44.19 -0.90 3.31
N VAL A 636 43.06 -1.53 2.94
CA VAL A 636 41.71 -0.95 3.13
C VAL A 636 41.47 -0.61 4.61
N GLN A 637 41.90 -1.49 5.51
CA GLN A 637 41.70 -1.31 6.94
C GLN A 637 42.53 -0.15 7.50
N GLU A 638 43.77 0.00 7.02
CA GLU A 638 44.59 1.17 7.35
C GLU A 638 43.95 2.46 6.82
N GLY A 639 43.35 2.42 5.63
CA GLY A 639 42.64 3.56 5.05
C GLY A 639 41.40 3.98 5.84
N VAL A 640 40.56 3.03 6.23
CA VAL A 640 39.39 3.25 7.09
C VAL A 640 39.81 3.86 8.44
N GLU A 641 40.81 3.27 9.09
CA GLU A 641 41.27 3.74 10.40
C GLU A 641 41.88 5.15 10.32
N LYS A 642 42.73 5.40 9.32
CA LYS A 642 43.31 6.73 9.10
C LYS A 642 42.25 7.78 8.80
N PHE A 643 41.19 7.42 8.07
CA PHE A 643 40.09 8.34 7.82
C PHE A 643 39.28 8.62 9.09
N ALA A 644 38.92 7.58 9.86
CA ALA A 644 38.25 7.74 11.15
C ALA A 644 39.05 8.63 12.11
N LYS A 645 40.38 8.42 12.16
CA LYS A 645 41.29 9.25 12.94
C LYS A 645 41.33 10.69 12.43
N ALA A 646 41.42 10.92 11.12
CA ALA A 646 41.43 12.27 10.55
C ALA A 646 40.14 13.05 10.88
N VAL A 647 38.99 12.37 10.85
CA VAL A 647 37.71 12.96 11.28
C VAL A 647 37.75 13.33 12.78
N HIS A 648 38.29 12.46 13.63
CA HIS A 648 38.42 12.74 15.05
C HIS A 648 39.39 13.91 15.34
N ASP A 649 40.55 13.90 14.69
CA ASP A 649 41.57 14.95 14.82
C ASP A 649 41.05 16.31 14.34
N LEU A 650 40.29 16.34 13.24
CA LEU A 650 39.64 17.56 12.74
C LEU A 650 38.68 18.13 13.79
N GLY A 651 37.87 17.28 14.43
CA GLY A 651 36.99 17.67 15.53
C GLY A 651 37.76 18.35 16.68
N ILE A 652 38.92 17.80 17.06
CA ILE A 652 39.80 18.42 18.07
C ILE A 652 40.36 19.76 17.58
N GLU A 653 40.84 19.84 16.34
CA GLU A 653 41.43 21.04 15.75
C GLU A 653 40.46 22.24 15.73
N VAL A 654 39.17 21.95 15.51
CA VAL A 654 38.10 22.96 15.51
C VAL A 654 37.54 23.23 16.92
N GLY A 655 38.13 22.65 17.96
CA GLY A 655 37.79 22.90 19.36
C GLY A 655 36.60 22.13 19.90
N MET A 656 36.23 20.99 19.30
CA MET A 656 35.14 20.14 19.80
C MET A 656 35.61 19.12 20.85
N ALA A 657 34.74 18.90 21.83
CA ALA A 657 34.87 17.81 22.79
C ALA A 657 34.42 16.48 22.15
N MET A 658 35.38 15.62 21.78
CA MET A 658 35.13 14.38 21.02
C MET A 658 34.71 13.17 21.88
N ASN A 659 34.04 13.42 23.01
CA ASN A 659 33.38 12.39 23.83
C ASN A 659 32.24 13.02 24.64
N PHE A 660 31.24 12.23 25.04
CA PHE A 660 30.08 12.76 25.79
C PHE A 660 30.40 13.06 27.26
N LYS A 661 31.36 12.36 27.87
CA LYS A 661 31.79 12.58 29.26
C LYS A 661 32.27 14.01 29.52
N SER A 662 32.97 14.61 28.55
CA SER A 662 33.45 16.00 28.62
C SER A 662 32.40 17.04 28.23
N GLN A 663 31.18 16.62 27.88
CA GLN A 663 30.06 17.47 27.48
C GLN A 663 28.99 17.63 28.59
N ASN A 664 29.36 17.38 29.85
CA ASN A 664 28.47 17.47 31.03
C ASN A 664 27.27 16.50 31.01
N VAL A 665 27.38 15.36 30.34
CA VAL A 665 26.39 14.29 30.40
C VAL A 665 26.68 13.39 31.60
N ASP A 666 25.70 13.16 32.47
CA ASP A 666 25.89 12.30 33.64
C ASP A 666 26.05 10.83 33.24
N LYS A 667 27.02 10.13 33.86
CA LYS A 667 27.35 8.74 33.52
C LYS A 667 26.21 7.77 33.83
N LYS A 668 25.53 7.98 34.95
CA LYS A 668 24.46 7.09 35.40
C LYS A 668 23.24 7.26 34.49
N GLU A 669 22.85 8.51 34.22
CA GLU A 669 21.75 8.81 33.29
C GLU A 669 22.05 8.29 31.87
N TRP A 670 23.30 8.37 31.42
CA TRP A 670 23.73 7.81 30.14
C TRP A 670 23.50 6.30 30.07
N GLU A 671 24.09 5.52 31.00
CA GLU A 671 23.98 4.06 30.99
C GLU A 671 22.54 3.57 31.15
N GLU A 672 21.72 4.23 31.97
CA GLU A 672 20.29 3.91 32.14
C GLU A 672 19.47 4.16 30.86
N SER A 673 19.90 5.09 30.00
CA SER A 673 19.19 5.48 28.78
C SER A 673 19.62 4.70 27.54
N LEU A 674 20.81 4.08 27.53
CA LEU A 674 21.44 3.47 26.34
C LEU A 674 20.53 2.50 25.58
N GLU A 675 19.87 1.58 26.29
CA GLU A 675 19.01 0.58 25.66
C GLU A 675 17.84 1.25 24.93
N LYS A 676 17.13 2.17 25.61
CA LYS A 676 16.03 2.95 25.03
C LYS A 676 16.50 3.75 23.80
N LEU A 677 17.64 4.42 23.89
CA LEU A 677 18.19 5.21 22.78
C LEU A 677 18.54 4.31 21.58
N ALA A 678 19.12 3.14 21.81
CA ALA A 678 19.46 2.20 20.74
C ALA A 678 18.21 1.64 20.03
N TYR A 679 17.16 1.28 20.79
CA TYR A 679 15.87 0.90 20.18
C TYR A 679 15.30 2.03 19.33
N LEU A 680 15.23 3.25 19.86
CA LEU A 680 14.70 4.41 19.13
C LEU A 680 15.55 4.78 17.91
N SER A 681 16.86 4.56 17.98
CA SER A 681 17.80 4.82 16.87
C SER A 681 17.68 3.78 15.77
N TYR A 682 17.55 2.50 16.13
CA TYR A 682 17.23 1.42 15.17
C TYR A 682 15.93 1.73 14.41
N GLU A 683 14.97 2.30 15.12
CA GLU A 683 13.68 2.72 14.64
C GLU A 683 13.67 4.03 13.84
N ASP A 684 14.78 4.75 13.75
CA ASP A 684 14.88 6.02 13.04
C ASP A 684 14.85 5.82 11.52
N GLN A 685 14.31 6.80 10.79
CA GLN A 685 14.18 6.75 9.33
C GLN A 685 15.52 6.85 8.59
N CYS A 686 16.59 7.31 9.26
CA CYS A 686 17.94 7.33 8.71
C CYS A 686 18.62 5.94 8.69
N SER A 687 18.29 5.05 9.65
CA SER A 687 18.92 3.73 9.80
C SER A 687 18.82 2.80 8.57
N PRO A 688 17.70 2.71 7.85
CA PRO A 688 17.56 1.81 6.69
C PRO A 688 18.53 2.09 5.52
N ALA A 689 19.06 3.31 5.43
CA ALA A 689 19.99 3.70 4.39
C ALA A 689 21.47 3.37 4.72
N ASN A 690 21.75 2.99 5.97
CA ASN A 690 23.10 2.63 6.40
C ASN A 690 23.59 1.35 5.66
N PRO A 691 24.86 1.29 5.23
CA PRO A 691 25.40 0.14 4.47
C PRO A 691 25.36 -1.19 5.23
N ARG A 692 25.39 -1.12 6.57
CA ARG A 692 25.21 -2.24 7.49
C ARG A 692 23.90 -2.06 8.25
N VAL A 693 23.10 -3.11 8.41
CA VAL A 693 21.90 -3.02 9.25
C VAL A 693 22.36 -2.75 10.69
N PRO A 694 22.01 -1.59 11.28
CA PRO A 694 22.63 -1.18 12.52
C PRO A 694 21.95 -1.90 13.68
N MET A 695 22.57 -2.95 14.22
CA MET A 695 21.96 -3.75 15.27
C MET A 695 21.93 -2.99 16.61
N ILE A 696 20.89 -3.20 17.42
CA ILE A 696 20.71 -2.51 18.71
C ILE A 696 21.93 -2.70 19.63
N LYS A 697 22.45 -3.94 19.71
CA LYS A 697 23.65 -4.26 20.49
C LYS A 697 24.85 -3.42 20.04
N ASP A 698 25.05 -3.32 18.73
CA ASP A 698 26.18 -2.59 18.14
C ASP A 698 26.05 -1.08 18.39
N MET A 699 24.83 -0.54 18.28
CA MET A 699 24.55 0.86 18.64
C MET A 699 24.85 1.15 20.11
N ILE A 700 24.49 0.25 21.04
CA ILE A 700 24.82 0.39 22.46
C ILE A 700 26.34 0.43 22.68
N GLU A 701 27.06 -0.47 22.02
CA GLU A 701 28.53 -0.53 22.12
C GLU A 701 29.19 0.75 21.60
N LEU A 702 28.76 1.24 20.43
CA LEU A 702 29.23 2.50 19.85
C LEU A 702 28.95 3.69 20.76
N MET A 703 27.74 3.81 21.29
CA MET A 703 27.37 4.88 22.22
C MET A 703 28.19 4.82 23.51
N ARG A 704 28.41 3.63 24.08
CA ARG A 704 29.24 3.46 25.29
C ARG A 704 30.69 3.89 25.04
N ALA A 705 31.27 3.51 23.89
CA ALA A 705 32.62 3.92 23.54
C ALA A 705 32.75 5.43 23.31
N ALA A 706 31.76 6.04 22.63
CA ALA A 706 31.71 7.48 22.39
C ALA A 706 31.52 8.29 23.69
N TYR A 707 30.97 7.69 24.75
CA TYR A 707 30.89 8.35 26.06
C TYR A 707 32.27 8.52 26.71
N GLU A 708 33.04 7.45 26.80
CA GLU A 708 34.37 7.48 27.44
C GLU A 708 35.47 8.05 26.53
N GLY A 709 35.26 8.04 25.21
CA GLY A 709 36.30 8.38 24.23
C GLY A 709 37.25 7.22 23.93
N THR A 710 36.83 5.97 24.17
CA THR A 710 37.67 4.77 23.98
C THR A 710 37.54 4.23 22.57
N GLU A 711 38.65 3.93 21.89
CA GLU A 711 38.61 3.32 20.57
C GLU A 711 38.09 1.87 20.62
N ILE A 712 37.18 1.53 19.71
CA ILE A 712 36.72 0.15 19.49
C ILE A 712 37.53 -0.42 18.33
N HIS A 713 38.19 -1.56 18.57
CA HIS A 713 38.81 -2.36 17.52
C HIS A 713 37.92 -3.56 17.24
N TYR A 714 37.40 -3.65 16.02
CA TYR A 714 36.64 -4.81 15.58
C TYR A 714 37.62 -5.88 15.09
N GLU A 715 37.62 -7.05 15.72
CA GLU A 715 38.36 -8.21 15.21
C GLU A 715 37.78 -8.62 13.85
N GLN A 716 38.66 -8.84 12.88
CA GLN A 716 38.23 -9.27 11.55
C GLN A 716 37.81 -10.73 11.63
N HIS A 717 36.55 -11.03 11.30
CA HIS A 717 36.14 -12.37 10.89
C HIS A 717 36.36 -12.57 9.39
#